data_AF-A0A9J7E5A2-F1
#
_entry.id   AF-A0A9J7E5A2-F1
#
_cell.length_a   1.000
_cell.length_b   1.000
_cell.length_c   1.000
_cell.angle_alpha   90.00
_cell.angle_beta   90.00
_cell.angle_gamma   90.00
#
_symmetry.space_group_name_H-M   'P 1'
#
loop_
_entity.id
_entity.type
_entity.pdbx_description
1 polymer ?
#
loop_
_entity_poly.entity_id
_entity_poly.type
_entity_poly.pdbx_seq_one_letter_code
_entity_poly.pdbx_strand_id
1 'polypeptide(L)'
;MDDQSLSRTMGSVVLQVGALELLARYSMNSGRATSLLSSLHEFRTQEMELVGGKQWNWKYLRDQFDQKDLEGLYRKYDDKLRETLIFIYLSLLVLFSTTHVVLVVASTFSEVSTEDENLAKISTNAVFLQQIQSTSTYLTMGMYILRIGIPILTLWKTCYYPMKKKCFWMPILVTFIVTLDLVITDIAVSIYSSFEGISLRPAYSTMALLSNYIFLPMRNNFLAIILGFLVSIIYVLIFAFFTYDQDPEIGIVIASDIIYLIGVNLMGVYFRLMNEIVTRRSFLDRRACVESTLRLKFVKDQEERLMMSILPEHIVSKVRQDIRNMFMGLKTRSLSQNMKSFNQLYVEEHDNVSILYADVVNYTMISTTLAPMRMVELLNELFGRFDEASEEYDVLRIKFLGDCYYCVSGIPKPTDQHAKNCVDLGLEMIHIIKDVREKRSLNIDMRIGVHSGKILSGLIGIRKWQFDVWSKDVTIANKMESTGKAGKVHVTKQTLELLLEYAREYIIEPNFESQNDPFIVKNKLETYLLSRPSRSLEYRPFRRASVGFNKIITKTNTSTRRAEKRNTNSVRRTTTFMDENLVEYQQMLKAADAQMAKEIEDMTHGREHFRNESKLNRFTLMFKNCQMEKQFLLLPDPLFKYYMTCCLIIFLLMFLINGLTTRWFEGFNWYAWVLLGALLIVLILLQPLTWFQFLWTKHNSYEEPRNKFLRWVFDVSTKIIKSAHIRTAIYLMISIGLAATSVVNVIACREVPVPAAESVLSNCISSWHVTQCWGLALLLNFLFSRVFFIFKWIIAAVMTTFYLWIVWEIKTSLFINDVTWNVGLDPRISHTLAVVIITVTLYWIDRTTEFRNRLDHLWQLQLSEEQNEAETMLKVNNMLLENILPAHVVQVYLNLNRSLDELYYEKYDNVAVMFASLTDYKLGIEGDADMSDKFLLSILDEIISDFDRLLLTGASEYKVEKIKMAGWTYMAACGLDPNRRESKDSYPLGSGSIDTPPSKVRQNSPYGRAVVLTMVEFAAAMMMQLQNFNRGSFQSFEGLNLRIGMSNGEVAAGVVGSQKPLYDIWGHAVNMASRMDSTGESGKIQVTENTAIILDECDILTTCRGETFVKGAGYVKTYFVPLDENFNLIKKKNSMDFYRIEDRSRYFAVKAHRYSNTSDDLRRYSTFDVRRLSLNSDCTVSSMDTELARAPTPIEDTDINSVSSEVKETRC
;
A
#
# COMPACT_ATOMS: atom_id res chain seq x y z
N MET A 1 -14.96 -5.59 -32.11
CA MET A 1 -14.02 -4.46 -32.33
C MET A 1 -13.76 -3.64 -31.06
N ASP A 2 -14.31 -4.00 -29.89
CA ASP A 2 -14.22 -3.17 -28.68
C ASP A 2 -13.09 -3.53 -27.68
N ASP A 3 -12.41 -4.67 -27.82
CA ASP A 3 -11.31 -5.07 -26.90
C ASP A 3 -9.99 -4.29 -27.11
N GLN A 4 -9.79 -3.66 -28.28
CA GLN A 4 -8.57 -2.86 -28.55
C GLN A 4 -8.66 -1.42 -28.01
N SER A 5 -9.85 -0.94 -27.62
CA SER A 5 -10.02 0.41 -27.08
C SER A 5 -9.60 0.50 -25.60
N LEU A 6 -9.88 -0.55 -24.82
CA LEU A 6 -9.62 -0.60 -23.38
C LEU A 6 -8.12 -0.63 -23.05
N SER A 7 -7.31 -1.34 -23.85
CA SER A 7 -5.85 -1.42 -23.64
C SER A 7 -5.11 -0.14 -24.04
N ARG A 8 -5.62 0.62 -25.04
CA ARG A 8 -5.06 1.92 -25.42
C ARG A 8 -5.34 3.00 -24.37
N THR A 9 -6.50 2.98 -23.70
CA THR A 9 -6.78 3.90 -22.59
C THR A 9 -6.00 3.59 -21.32
N MET A 10 -5.83 2.30 -20.93
CA MET A 10 -4.98 1.97 -19.78
C MET A 10 -3.49 2.22 -20.06
N GLY A 11 -3.02 1.95 -21.29
CA GLY A 11 -1.64 2.24 -21.70
C GLY A 11 -1.31 3.74 -21.75
N SER A 12 -2.26 4.57 -22.21
CA SER A 12 -2.10 6.04 -22.23
C SER A 12 -2.11 6.66 -20.82
N VAL A 13 -2.83 6.06 -19.87
CA VAL A 13 -2.90 6.53 -18.48
C VAL A 13 -1.64 6.14 -17.70
N VAL A 14 -1.07 4.95 -17.92
CA VAL A 14 0.21 4.54 -17.33
C VAL A 14 1.37 5.41 -17.84
N LEU A 15 1.33 5.81 -19.11
CA LEU A 15 2.31 6.75 -19.70
C LEU A 15 2.16 8.19 -19.14
N GLN A 16 0.94 8.65 -18.86
CA GLN A 16 0.72 9.97 -18.26
C GLN A 16 1.10 10.00 -16.77
N VAL A 17 0.81 8.95 -16.00
CA VAL A 17 1.21 8.84 -14.59
C VAL A 17 2.73 8.70 -14.46
N GLY A 18 3.37 7.90 -15.32
CA GLY A 18 4.82 7.78 -15.36
C GLY A 18 5.52 9.09 -15.76
N ALA A 19 4.94 9.86 -16.70
CA ALA A 19 5.45 11.17 -17.10
C ALA A 19 5.25 12.24 -16.01
N LEU A 20 4.15 12.20 -15.26
CA LEU A 20 3.89 13.09 -14.13
C LEU A 20 4.73 12.75 -12.90
N GLU A 21 5.03 11.48 -12.63
CA GLU A 21 6.01 11.06 -11.62
C GLU A 21 7.43 11.51 -11.99
N LEU A 22 7.79 11.43 -13.27
CA LEU A 22 9.05 11.97 -13.79
C LEU A 22 9.14 13.49 -13.63
N LEU A 23 8.06 14.22 -13.91
CA LEU A 23 7.98 15.68 -13.69
C LEU A 23 7.98 16.06 -12.21
N ALA A 24 7.37 15.24 -11.33
CA ALA A 24 7.42 15.44 -9.88
C ALA A 24 8.82 15.17 -9.31
N ARG A 25 9.53 14.15 -9.83
CA ARG A 25 10.95 13.90 -9.51
C ARG A 25 11.86 15.03 -10.01
N TYR A 26 11.60 15.57 -11.21
CA TYR A 26 12.34 16.72 -11.76
C TYR A 26 12.05 18.00 -10.95
N SER A 27 10.83 18.18 -10.45
CA SER A 27 10.40 19.34 -9.68
C SER A 27 10.88 19.32 -8.22
N MET A 28 11.17 18.17 -7.62
CA MET A 28 11.71 18.09 -6.24
C MET A 28 13.08 18.75 -6.10
N ASN A 29 13.85 18.87 -7.18
CA ASN A 29 15.11 19.64 -7.21
C ASN A 29 14.92 21.17 -7.29
N SER A 30 13.69 21.69 -7.37
CA SER A 30 13.40 23.13 -7.64
C SER A 30 12.58 23.86 -6.56
N GLY A 31 12.28 23.24 -5.41
CA GLY A 31 11.62 23.92 -4.28
C GLY A 31 10.11 24.22 -4.44
N ARG A 32 9.44 23.77 -5.53
CA ARG A 32 7.98 23.94 -5.76
C ARG A 32 7.11 22.75 -5.33
N ALA A 33 7.57 21.94 -4.37
CA ALA A 33 6.96 20.65 -4.02
C ALA A 33 5.51 20.76 -3.46
N THR A 34 5.14 21.85 -2.80
CA THR A 34 3.87 21.96 -2.08
C THR A 34 2.64 22.16 -2.98
N SER A 35 2.77 22.84 -4.13
CA SER A 35 1.63 23.07 -5.04
C SER A 35 1.34 21.89 -5.97
N LEU A 36 2.36 21.07 -6.26
CA LEU A 36 2.25 19.90 -7.13
C LEU A 36 1.71 18.68 -6.36
N LEU A 37 2.05 18.58 -5.07
CA LEU A 37 1.45 17.62 -4.14
C LEU A 37 -0.05 17.89 -3.89
N SER A 38 -0.46 19.16 -3.81
CA SER A 38 -1.90 19.49 -3.71
C SER A 38 -2.65 19.12 -4.98
N SER A 39 -2.06 19.36 -6.17
CA SER A 39 -2.69 18.97 -7.44
C SER A 39 -2.72 17.46 -7.68
N LEU A 40 -1.71 16.71 -7.22
CA LEU A 40 -1.70 15.24 -7.27
C LEU A 40 -2.72 14.63 -6.30
N HIS A 41 -2.90 15.24 -5.12
CA HIS A 41 -3.95 14.85 -4.19
C HIS A 41 -5.34 15.16 -4.76
N GLU A 42 -5.53 16.30 -5.45
CA GLU A 42 -6.74 16.64 -6.21
C GLU A 42 -7.00 15.65 -7.37
N PHE A 43 -5.95 15.22 -8.07
CA PHE A 43 -6.08 14.26 -9.17
C PHE A 43 -6.44 12.85 -8.66
N ARG A 44 -5.82 12.38 -7.57
CA ARG A 44 -6.12 11.09 -6.92
C ARG A 44 -7.53 11.08 -6.31
N THR A 45 -7.99 12.22 -5.79
CA THR A 45 -9.38 12.38 -5.32
C THR A 45 -10.38 12.43 -6.47
N GLN A 46 -10.06 13.10 -7.58
CA GLN A 46 -10.86 13.04 -8.81
C GLN A 46 -10.94 11.62 -9.39
N GLU A 47 -9.85 10.85 -9.37
CA GLU A 47 -9.81 9.48 -9.90
C GLU A 47 -10.59 8.49 -9.01
N MET A 48 -10.53 8.63 -7.67
CA MET A 48 -11.42 7.90 -6.76
C MET A 48 -12.90 8.28 -6.97
N GLU A 49 -13.20 9.55 -7.27
CA GLU A 49 -14.55 10.00 -7.64
C GLU A 49 -15.01 9.44 -9.01
N LEU A 50 -14.09 9.33 -9.99
CA LEU A 50 -14.30 8.76 -11.34
C LEU A 50 -14.64 7.27 -11.32
N VAL A 51 -13.98 6.50 -10.45
CA VAL A 51 -14.27 5.07 -10.25
C VAL A 51 -15.57 4.90 -9.45
N GLY A 52 -15.84 5.78 -8.49
CA GLY A 52 -17.05 5.80 -7.67
C GLY A 52 -18.35 5.74 -8.47
N GLY A 53 -18.50 6.55 -9.52
CA GLY A 53 -19.74 6.61 -10.32
C GLY A 53 -20.08 5.36 -11.13
N LYS A 54 -19.08 4.64 -11.65
CA LYS A 54 -19.26 3.37 -12.40
C LYS A 54 -19.61 2.20 -11.49
N GLN A 55 -19.15 2.24 -10.24
CA GLN A 55 -19.31 1.17 -9.26
C GLN A 55 -20.76 0.95 -8.77
N TRP A 56 -21.65 1.93 -8.93
CA TRP A 56 -23.07 1.84 -8.56
C TRP A 56 -23.98 1.31 -9.68
N ASN A 57 -23.42 0.95 -10.84
CA ASN A 57 -24.19 0.40 -11.96
C ASN A 57 -24.43 -1.11 -11.75
N TRP A 58 -25.69 -1.53 -11.83
CA TRP A 58 -26.07 -2.94 -11.72
C TRP A 58 -25.33 -3.86 -12.70
N LYS A 59 -25.17 -3.44 -13.96
CA LYS A 59 -24.45 -4.23 -14.96
C LYS A 59 -22.99 -4.46 -14.56
N TYR A 60 -22.32 -3.39 -14.13
CA TYR A 60 -20.93 -3.46 -13.67
C TYR A 60 -20.78 -4.38 -12.45
N LEU A 61 -21.68 -4.28 -11.46
CA LEU A 61 -21.67 -5.15 -10.30
C LEU A 61 -21.84 -6.62 -10.69
N ARG A 62 -22.75 -6.92 -11.63
CA ARG A 62 -22.94 -8.28 -12.12
C ARG A 62 -21.68 -8.83 -12.82
N ASP A 63 -21.11 -8.05 -13.73
CA ASP A 63 -19.90 -8.43 -14.46
C ASP A 63 -18.73 -8.72 -13.50
N GLN A 64 -18.57 -7.92 -12.43
CA GLN A 64 -17.54 -8.14 -11.40
C GLN A 64 -17.75 -9.43 -10.59
N PHE A 65 -19.00 -9.82 -10.34
CA PHE A 65 -19.31 -11.04 -9.59
C PHE A 65 -19.15 -12.29 -10.45
N ASP A 66 -19.54 -12.22 -11.72
CA ASP A 66 -19.38 -13.30 -12.70
C ASP A 66 -17.91 -13.52 -13.04
N GLN A 67 -17.12 -12.45 -13.23
CA GLN A 67 -15.68 -12.56 -13.51
C GLN A 67 -14.88 -13.18 -12.35
N LYS A 68 -15.34 -12.98 -11.11
CA LYS A 68 -14.59 -13.36 -9.89
C LYS A 68 -15.22 -14.52 -9.10
N ASP A 69 -16.21 -15.23 -9.67
CA ASP A 69 -16.95 -16.34 -9.04
C ASP A 69 -17.44 -16.06 -7.61
N LEU A 70 -17.89 -14.83 -7.36
CA LEU A 70 -18.19 -14.33 -6.01
C LEU A 70 -19.58 -14.66 -5.49
N GLU A 71 -20.46 -15.13 -6.35
CA GLU A 71 -21.89 -15.25 -6.06
C GLU A 71 -22.17 -16.21 -4.89
N GLY A 72 -21.35 -17.25 -4.72
CA GLY A 72 -21.46 -18.17 -3.59
C GLY A 72 -21.12 -17.53 -2.23
N LEU A 73 -20.06 -16.71 -2.17
CA LEU A 73 -19.63 -16.02 -0.96
C LEU A 73 -20.58 -14.89 -0.59
N TYR A 74 -21.02 -14.13 -1.57
CA TYR A 74 -22.02 -13.08 -1.38
C TYR A 74 -23.34 -13.62 -0.84
N ARG A 75 -23.80 -14.77 -1.33
CA ARG A 75 -25.02 -15.41 -0.79
C ARG A 75 -24.90 -15.71 0.70
N LYS A 76 -23.76 -16.25 1.13
CA LYS A 76 -23.51 -16.49 2.57
C LYS A 76 -23.50 -15.18 3.37
N TYR A 77 -22.93 -14.13 2.79
CA TYR A 77 -22.88 -12.79 3.38
C TYR A 77 -24.28 -12.16 3.53
N ASP A 78 -25.09 -12.16 2.47
CA ASP A 78 -26.47 -11.63 2.48
C ASP A 78 -27.39 -12.45 3.42
N ASP A 79 -27.30 -13.78 3.39
CA ASP A 79 -28.04 -14.65 4.29
C ASP A 79 -27.77 -14.34 5.76
N LYS A 80 -26.54 -13.89 6.07
CA LYS A 80 -26.13 -13.53 7.43
C LYS A 80 -26.66 -12.15 7.84
N LEU A 81 -26.58 -11.17 6.94
CA LEU A 81 -27.13 -9.83 7.18
C LEU A 81 -28.64 -9.87 7.44
N ARG A 82 -29.36 -10.77 6.75
CA ARG A 82 -30.81 -10.91 6.90
C ARG A 82 -31.25 -11.61 8.19
N GLU A 83 -30.39 -12.38 8.86
CA GLU A 83 -30.75 -13.03 10.14
C GLU A 83 -31.13 -12.02 11.22
N THR A 84 -30.39 -10.91 11.33
CA THR A 84 -30.68 -9.84 12.29
C THR A 84 -31.98 -9.11 11.96
N LEU A 85 -32.25 -8.89 10.66
CA LEU A 85 -33.47 -8.24 10.18
C LEU A 85 -34.72 -9.09 10.48
N ILE A 86 -34.64 -10.41 10.28
CA ILE A 86 -35.74 -11.33 10.60
C ILE A 86 -36.06 -11.29 12.10
N PHE A 87 -35.04 -11.29 12.97
CA PHE A 87 -35.25 -11.23 14.41
C PHE A 87 -35.95 -9.94 14.85
N ILE A 88 -35.52 -8.79 14.32
CA ILE A 88 -36.16 -7.50 14.58
C ILE A 88 -37.61 -7.51 14.10
N TYR A 89 -37.86 -8.02 12.89
CA TYR A 89 -39.20 -8.09 12.32
C TYR A 89 -40.16 -8.96 13.14
N LEU A 90 -39.75 -10.17 13.49
CA LEU A 90 -40.59 -11.08 14.28
C LEU A 90 -40.86 -10.52 15.68
N SER A 91 -39.89 -9.81 16.28
CA SER A 91 -40.09 -9.11 17.55
C SER A 91 -41.12 -7.98 17.44
N LEU A 92 -41.07 -7.19 16.36
CA LEU A 92 -42.06 -6.15 16.07
C LEU A 92 -43.45 -6.75 15.79
N LEU A 93 -43.51 -7.86 15.06
CA LEU A 93 -44.77 -8.54 14.77
C LEU A 93 -45.45 -9.04 16.04
N VAL A 94 -44.70 -9.63 16.97
CA VAL A 94 -45.21 -10.04 18.29
C VAL A 94 -45.70 -8.82 19.07
N LEU A 95 -44.91 -7.73 19.12
CA LEU A 95 -45.27 -6.50 19.81
C LEU A 95 -46.56 -5.87 19.27
N PHE A 96 -46.71 -5.77 17.95
CA PHE A 96 -47.91 -5.20 17.33
C PHE A 96 -49.14 -6.09 17.49
N SER A 97 -48.96 -7.41 17.45
CA SER A 97 -50.07 -8.35 17.64
C SER A 97 -50.54 -8.37 19.10
N THR A 98 -49.61 -8.31 20.07
CA THR A 98 -49.98 -8.25 21.50
C THR A 98 -50.65 -6.94 21.87
N THR A 99 -50.14 -5.80 21.37
CA THR A 99 -50.78 -4.49 21.59
C THR A 99 -52.18 -4.42 20.98
N HIS A 100 -52.38 -4.97 19.78
CA HIS A 100 -53.70 -5.05 19.16
C HIS A 100 -54.68 -5.91 19.99
N VAL A 101 -54.24 -7.09 20.45
CA VAL A 101 -55.04 -7.95 21.34
C VAL A 101 -55.42 -7.24 22.63
N VAL A 102 -54.48 -6.57 23.31
CA VAL A 102 -54.74 -5.84 24.55
C VAL A 102 -55.75 -4.72 24.32
N LEU A 103 -55.66 -3.97 23.21
CA LEU A 103 -56.59 -2.89 22.90
C LEU A 103 -58.01 -3.40 22.64
N VAL A 104 -58.16 -4.50 21.91
CA VAL A 104 -59.47 -5.08 21.65
C VAL A 104 -60.07 -5.70 22.93
N VAL A 105 -59.25 -6.27 23.83
CA VAL A 105 -59.74 -6.69 25.16
C VAL A 105 -60.18 -5.49 26.00
N ALA A 106 -59.40 -4.41 26.00
CA ALA A 106 -59.75 -3.21 26.76
C ALA A 106 -61.04 -2.55 26.26
N SER A 107 -61.27 -2.54 24.94
CA SER A 107 -62.48 -1.95 24.37
C SER A 107 -63.74 -2.76 24.68
N THR A 108 -63.66 -4.10 24.66
CA THR A 108 -64.80 -4.96 25.04
C THR A 108 -65.15 -4.84 26.53
N PHE A 109 -64.17 -4.69 27.43
CA PHE A 109 -64.44 -4.43 28.85
C PHE A 109 -65.06 -3.04 29.09
N SER A 110 -64.67 -2.04 28.30
CA SER A 110 -65.20 -0.68 28.42
C SER A 110 -66.69 -0.62 28.05
N GLU A 111 -67.10 -1.29 26.96
CA GLU A 111 -68.50 -1.34 26.53
C GLU A 111 -69.41 -2.01 27.58
N VAL A 112 -68.94 -3.10 28.19
CA VAL A 112 -69.66 -3.82 29.26
C VAL A 112 -69.87 -2.92 30.50
N SER A 113 -68.91 -2.04 30.83
CA SER A 113 -69.02 -1.15 32.00
C SER A 113 -69.98 0.03 31.82
N THR A 114 -70.28 0.43 30.58
CA THR A 114 -71.17 1.56 30.27
C THR A 114 -72.65 1.18 30.14
N GLU A 115 -72.96 -0.10 29.89
CA GLU A 115 -74.35 -0.58 29.75
C GLU A 115 -75.06 -0.87 31.10
N ASP A 116 -74.31 -0.97 32.20
CA ASP A 116 -74.85 -1.31 33.53
C ASP A 116 -75.73 -0.21 34.16
N GLU A 117 -75.76 1.02 33.62
CA GLU A 117 -76.57 2.11 34.18
C GLU A 117 -77.89 2.43 33.45
N ASN A 118 -78.10 2.03 32.18
CA ASN A 118 -79.25 2.54 31.41
C ASN A 118 -80.15 1.55 30.65
N LEU A 119 -79.89 0.23 30.62
CA LEU A 119 -80.73 -0.66 29.77
C LEU A 119 -81.05 -2.06 30.32
N ALA A 120 -81.20 -2.21 31.65
CA ALA A 120 -81.77 -3.42 32.25
C ALA A 120 -83.29 -3.65 31.95
N LYS A 121 -83.92 -2.84 31.09
CA LYS A 121 -85.33 -3.02 30.68
C LYS A 121 -85.49 -2.65 29.21
N ILE A 122 -85.93 -3.61 28.39
CA ILE A 122 -86.48 -3.50 27.02
C ILE A 122 -85.49 -3.85 25.88
N SER A 123 -85.14 -5.13 25.72
CA SER A 123 -85.41 -5.92 24.50
C SER A 123 -84.63 -7.26 24.51
N THR A 124 -85.25 -8.34 24.06
CA THR A 124 -84.58 -9.64 23.84
C THR A 124 -83.57 -9.61 22.68
N ASN A 125 -83.65 -8.61 21.81
CA ASN A 125 -82.71 -8.41 20.70
C ASN A 125 -81.38 -7.79 21.17
N ALA A 126 -81.39 -6.93 22.19
CA ALA A 126 -80.16 -6.35 22.75
C ALA A 126 -79.29 -7.39 23.44
N VAL A 127 -79.88 -8.29 24.24
CA VAL A 127 -79.17 -9.40 24.90
C VAL A 127 -78.60 -10.39 23.87
N PHE A 128 -79.33 -10.65 22.78
CA PHE A 128 -78.87 -11.52 21.69
C PHE A 128 -77.70 -10.91 20.90
N LEU A 129 -77.76 -9.62 20.60
CA LEU A 129 -76.67 -8.87 19.95
C LEU A 129 -75.41 -8.79 20.83
N GLN A 130 -75.57 -8.54 22.13
CA GLN A 130 -74.48 -8.49 23.11
C GLN A 130 -73.77 -9.85 23.24
N GLN A 131 -74.53 -10.96 23.15
CA GLN A 131 -74.00 -12.31 23.23
C GLN A 131 -73.26 -12.74 21.94
N ILE A 132 -73.72 -12.27 20.77
CA ILE A 132 -73.02 -12.41 19.47
C ILE A 132 -71.72 -11.60 19.46
N GLN A 133 -71.75 -10.36 19.95
CA GLN A 133 -70.58 -9.48 20.03
C GLN A 133 -69.49 -10.04 20.96
N SER A 134 -69.87 -10.71 22.06
CA SER A 134 -68.92 -11.42 22.93
C SER A 134 -68.32 -12.68 22.27
N THR A 135 -69.08 -13.43 21.47
CA THR A 135 -68.59 -14.68 20.85
C THR A 135 -67.66 -14.39 19.68
N SER A 136 -67.99 -13.38 18.87
CA SER A 136 -67.15 -12.83 17.79
C SER A 136 -65.79 -12.33 18.30
N THR A 137 -65.78 -11.64 19.44
CA THR A 137 -64.55 -11.12 20.05
C THR A 137 -63.65 -12.22 20.62
N TYR A 138 -64.19 -13.28 21.25
CA TYR A 138 -63.35 -14.40 21.71
C TYR A 138 -62.74 -15.23 20.56
N LEU A 139 -63.46 -15.40 19.45
CA LEU A 139 -62.95 -16.11 18.27
C LEU A 139 -61.81 -15.33 17.60
N THR A 140 -62.01 -14.03 17.39
CA THR A 140 -60.96 -13.15 16.83
C THR A 140 -59.71 -13.13 17.73
N MET A 141 -59.87 -13.09 19.05
CA MET A 141 -58.76 -13.23 20.02
C MET A 141 -57.98 -14.52 19.85
N GLY A 142 -58.67 -15.66 19.70
CA GLY A 142 -58.04 -16.96 19.45
C GLY A 142 -57.17 -16.96 18.18
N MET A 143 -57.63 -16.29 17.12
CA MET A 143 -56.86 -16.17 15.86
C MET A 143 -55.62 -15.28 16.00
N TYR A 144 -55.72 -14.16 16.73
CA TYR A 144 -54.56 -13.31 17.01
C TYR A 144 -53.56 -13.94 17.99
N ILE A 145 -54.00 -14.84 18.88
CA ILE A 145 -53.10 -15.64 19.74
C ILE A 145 -52.32 -16.66 18.91
N LEU A 146 -52.98 -17.34 17.95
CA LEU A 146 -52.31 -18.24 17.00
C LEU A 146 -51.25 -17.50 16.16
N ARG A 147 -51.55 -16.25 15.76
CA ARG A 147 -50.65 -15.32 15.06
C ARG A 147 -49.43 -14.91 15.87
N ILE A 148 -49.48 -14.98 17.20
CA ILE A 148 -48.31 -14.77 18.08
C ILE A 148 -47.51 -16.07 18.22
N GLY A 149 -48.20 -17.21 18.28
CA GLY A 149 -47.60 -18.54 18.43
C GLY A 149 -46.67 -18.95 17.29
N ILE A 150 -47.07 -18.72 16.03
CA ILE A 150 -46.29 -19.12 14.84
C ILE A 150 -44.95 -18.35 14.74
N PRO A 151 -44.89 -17.01 14.90
CA PRO A 151 -43.65 -16.25 15.01
C PRO A 151 -42.75 -16.69 16.18
N ILE A 152 -43.32 -17.01 17.35
CA ILE A 152 -42.53 -17.47 18.52
C ILE A 152 -41.91 -18.85 18.27
N LEU A 153 -42.66 -19.76 17.65
CA LEU A 153 -42.17 -21.09 17.24
C LEU A 153 -41.05 -20.98 16.19
N THR A 154 -41.19 -20.06 15.23
CA THR A 154 -40.14 -19.80 14.22
C THR A 154 -38.93 -19.05 14.78
N LEU A 155 -39.12 -18.23 15.83
CA LEU A 155 -38.06 -17.58 16.61
C LEU A 155 -37.27 -18.54 17.51
N TRP A 156 -37.73 -19.78 17.70
CA TRP A 156 -37.03 -20.78 18.51
C TRP A 156 -35.69 -21.13 17.84
N LYS A 157 -34.68 -20.33 18.17
CA LYS A 157 -33.32 -20.33 17.61
C LYS A 157 -32.67 -21.71 17.63
N THR A 158 -33.05 -22.53 18.61
CA THR A 158 -32.62 -23.91 18.82
C THR A 158 -33.12 -24.88 17.74
N CYS A 159 -34.27 -24.62 17.11
CA CYS A 159 -34.79 -25.41 15.97
C CYS A 159 -34.41 -24.81 14.61
N TYR A 160 -34.48 -23.48 14.45
CA TYR A 160 -34.27 -22.81 13.16
C TYR A 160 -32.84 -22.99 12.61
N TYR A 161 -31.83 -22.78 13.46
CA TYR A 161 -30.43 -22.79 13.05
C TYR A 161 -29.92 -24.17 12.53
N PRO A 162 -30.19 -25.31 13.21
CA PRO A 162 -29.76 -26.61 12.72
C PRO A 162 -30.48 -27.03 11.42
N MET A 163 -31.74 -26.65 11.21
CA MET A 163 -32.46 -26.98 9.98
C MET A 163 -32.04 -26.12 8.78
N LYS A 164 -31.75 -24.82 8.99
CA LYS A 164 -31.22 -23.92 7.94
C LYS A 164 -29.92 -24.45 7.33
N LYS A 165 -29.02 -25.00 8.16
CA LYS A 165 -27.76 -25.60 7.67
C LYS A 165 -27.97 -26.83 6.79
N LYS A 166 -29.04 -27.60 7.01
CA LYS A 166 -29.32 -28.84 6.27
C LYS A 166 -30.11 -28.60 4.97
N CYS A 167 -31.02 -27.63 4.96
CA CYS A 167 -31.99 -27.47 3.88
C CYS A 167 -32.03 -26.02 3.37
N PHE A 168 -31.60 -25.81 2.12
CA PHE A 168 -31.56 -24.49 1.46
C PHE A 168 -32.95 -23.83 1.33
N TRP A 169 -34.03 -24.60 1.21
CA TRP A 169 -35.40 -24.08 1.02
C TRP A 169 -36.06 -23.55 2.32
N MET A 170 -35.46 -23.78 3.49
CA MET A 170 -36.06 -23.42 4.79
C MET A 170 -36.36 -21.93 4.96
N PRO A 171 -35.49 -20.97 4.56
CA PRO A 171 -35.81 -19.54 4.66
C PRO A 171 -36.99 -19.13 3.77
N ILE A 172 -37.15 -19.76 2.60
CA ILE A 172 -38.28 -19.54 1.69
C ILE A 172 -39.56 -20.07 2.34
N LEU A 173 -39.50 -21.27 2.94
CA LEU A 173 -40.62 -21.88 3.64
C LEU A 173 -41.06 -21.02 4.84
N VAL A 174 -40.12 -20.53 5.66
CA VAL A 174 -40.44 -19.64 6.79
C VAL A 174 -41.05 -18.32 6.31
N THR A 175 -40.54 -17.75 5.22
CA THR A 175 -41.11 -16.56 4.59
C THR A 175 -42.55 -16.79 4.14
N PHE A 176 -42.80 -17.92 3.50
CA PHE A 176 -44.13 -18.30 3.06
C PHE A 176 -45.08 -18.53 4.25
N ILE A 177 -44.64 -19.24 5.30
CA ILE A 177 -45.46 -19.49 6.50
C ILE A 177 -45.83 -18.18 7.21
N VAL A 178 -44.86 -17.27 7.39
CA VAL A 178 -45.11 -15.98 8.08
C VAL A 178 -46.04 -15.08 7.25
N THR A 179 -45.87 -15.03 5.92
CA THR A 179 -46.76 -14.23 5.06
C THR A 179 -48.16 -14.84 4.95
N LEU A 180 -48.25 -16.16 4.90
CA LEU A 180 -49.50 -16.90 4.90
C LEU A 180 -50.27 -16.68 6.21
N ASP A 181 -49.60 -16.71 7.36
CA ASP A 181 -50.20 -16.43 8.68
C ASP A 181 -50.82 -15.02 8.75
N LEU A 182 -50.12 -14.00 8.25
CA LEU A 182 -50.65 -12.62 8.18
C LEU A 182 -51.90 -12.54 7.31
N VAL A 183 -51.89 -13.18 6.13
CA VAL A 183 -53.00 -13.09 5.17
C VAL A 183 -54.19 -13.93 5.60
N ILE A 184 -53.97 -15.16 6.10
CA ILE A 184 -55.06 -16.05 6.55
C ILE A 184 -55.80 -15.45 7.75
N THR A 185 -55.07 -14.84 8.69
CA THR A 185 -55.71 -14.21 9.85
C THR A 185 -56.58 -13.03 9.43
N ASP A 186 -56.09 -12.18 8.51
CA ASP A 186 -56.86 -11.05 7.98
C ASP A 186 -58.10 -11.53 7.16
N ILE A 187 -57.98 -12.61 6.37
CA ILE A 187 -59.10 -13.21 5.62
C ILE A 187 -60.16 -13.75 6.56
N ALA A 188 -59.77 -14.56 7.53
CA ALA A 188 -60.72 -15.28 8.38
C ALA A 188 -61.53 -14.33 9.27
N VAL A 189 -60.90 -13.27 9.80
CA VAL A 189 -61.60 -12.23 10.56
C VAL A 189 -62.62 -11.50 9.68
N SER A 190 -62.24 -11.15 8.44
CA SER A 190 -63.12 -10.44 7.50
C SER A 190 -64.31 -11.29 7.02
N ILE A 191 -64.09 -12.59 6.78
CA ILE A 191 -65.15 -13.52 6.38
C ILE A 191 -66.14 -13.72 7.53
N TYR A 192 -65.63 -13.95 8.74
CA TYR A 192 -66.47 -14.19 9.90
C TYR A 192 -67.36 -12.97 10.21
N SER A 193 -66.82 -11.76 10.17
CA SER A 193 -67.60 -10.54 10.43
C SER A 193 -68.65 -10.26 9.33
N SER A 194 -68.34 -10.60 8.08
CA SER A 194 -69.29 -10.46 6.97
C SER A 194 -70.53 -11.35 7.15
N PHE A 195 -70.38 -12.56 7.68
CA PHE A 195 -71.52 -13.42 8.05
C PHE A 195 -72.38 -12.82 9.18
N GLU A 196 -71.79 -12.02 10.07
CA GLU A 196 -72.49 -11.29 11.13
C GLU A 196 -73.10 -9.95 10.64
N GLY A 197 -72.89 -9.59 9.37
CA GLY A 197 -73.40 -8.34 8.78
C GLY A 197 -72.58 -7.09 9.12
N ILE A 198 -71.36 -7.25 9.63
CA ILE A 198 -70.46 -6.15 10.00
C ILE A 198 -69.28 -6.09 9.02
N SER A 199 -69.15 -4.97 8.31
CA SER A 199 -68.00 -4.69 7.44
C SER A 199 -66.75 -4.37 8.28
N LEU A 200 -65.65 -5.10 8.08
CA LEU A 200 -64.34 -4.84 8.70
C LEU A 200 -63.26 -4.63 7.64
N ARG A 201 -62.22 -3.87 7.99
CA ARG A 201 -61.05 -3.61 7.14
C ARG A 201 -59.84 -4.43 7.62
N PRO A 202 -59.15 -5.18 6.72
CA PRO A 202 -57.90 -5.86 7.04
C PRO A 202 -56.81 -4.95 7.65
N ALA A 203 -56.35 -5.32 8.85
CA ALA A 203 -55.47 -4.48 9.67
C ALA A 203 -54.00 -4.41 9.20
N TYR A 204 -53.45 -5.48 8.60
CA TYR A 204 -52.00 -5.60 8.36
C TYR A 204 -51.58 -5.70 6.89
N SER A 205 -52.45 -5.28 5.96
CA SER A 205 -52.19 -5.30 4.51
C SER A 205 -50.86 -4.64 4.10
N THR A 206 -50.52 -3.51 4.70
CA THR A 206 -49.28 -2.76 4.45
C THR A 206 -48.04 -3.44 5.01
N MET A 207 -48.16 -4.00 6.22
CA MET A 207 -47.10 -4.73 6.89
C MET A 207 -46.79 -6.05 6.20
N ALA A 208 -47.81 -6.77 5.72
CA ALA A 208 -47.64 -7.98 4.94
C ALA A 208 -46.82 -7.71 3.66
N LEU A 209 -47.10 -6.63 2.94
CA LEU A 209 -46.33 -6.23 1.76
C LEU A 209 -44.90 -5.78 2.11
N LEU A 210 -44.71 -4.94 3.13
CA LEU A 210 -43.38 -4.52 3.57
C LEU A 210 -42.52 -5.70 4.04
N SER A 211 -43.13 -6.70 4.69
CA SER A 211 -42.43 -7.90 5.16
C SER A 211 -41.80 -8.71 4.02
N ASN A 212 -42.52 -8.86 2.91
CA ASN A 212 -42.08 -9.62 1.74
C ASN A 212 -40.87 -8.96 1.02
N TYR A 213 -40.87 -7.63 0.92
CA TYR A 213 -39.80 -6.92 0.22
C TYR A 213 -38.58 -6.60 1.09
N ILE A 214 -38.79 -6.28 2.38
CA ILE A 214 -37.76 -5.70 3.25
C ILE A 214 -37.17 -6.71 4.23
N PHE A 215 -38.03 -7.39 5.00
CA PHE A 215 -37.59 -8.13 6.17
C PHE A 215 -37.30 -9.61 5.88
N LEU A 216 -38.04 -10.22 4.96
CA LEU A 216 -37.98 -11.66 4.74
C LEU A 216 -36.86 -12.06 3.76
N PRO A 217 -36.16 -13.18 4.04
CA PRO A 217 -35.00 -13.64 3.27
C PRO A 217 -35.43 -14.36 1.99
N MET A 218 -35.91 -13.61 1.01
CA MET A 218 -36.20 -14.14 -0.31
C MET A 218 -34.96 -14.04 -1.21
N ARG A 219 -34.46 -15.18 -1.69
CA ARG A 219 -33.25 -15.24 -2.53
C ARG A 219 -33.43 -14.58 -3.90
N ASN A 220 -34.60 -14.70 -4.51
CA ASN A 220 -34.86 -14.22 -5.87
C ASN A 220 -35.80 -13.01 -5.84
N ASN A 221 -35.40 -11.90 -6.48
CA ASN A 221 -36.25 -10.71 -6.58
C ASN A 221 -37.58 -10.99 -7.29
N PHE A 222 -37.56 -11.81 -8.33
CA PHE A 222 -38.77 -12.23 -9.06
C PHE A 222 -39.78 -12.94 -8.16
N LEU A 223 -39.31 -13.82 -7.26
CA LEU A 223 -40.20 -14.57 -6.38
C LEU A 223 -40.92 -13.64 -5.40
N ALA A 224 -40.22 -12.63 -4.89
CA ALA A 224 -40.83 -11.64 -4.00
C ALA A 224 -41.84 -10.75 -4.71
N ILE A 225 -41.56 -10.35 -5.96
CA ILE A 225 -42.51 -9.57 -6.78
C ILE A 225 -43.79 -10.38 -7.03
N ILE A 226 -43.66 -11.66 -7.41
CA ILE A 226 -44.80 -12.55 -7.63
C ILE A 226 -45.62 -12.71 -6.34
N LEU A 227 -44.95 -12.96 -5.21
CA LEU A 227 -45.63 -13.09 -3.91
C LEU A 227 -46.34 -11.79 -3.51
N GLY A 228 -45.73 -10.63 -3.73
CA GLY A 228 -46.33 -9.33 -3.39
C GLY A 228 -47.56 -9.02 -4.25
N PHE A 229 -47.51 -9.37 -5.54
CA PHE A 229 -48.64 -9.25 -6.45
C PHE A 229 -49.80 -10.18 -6.05
N LEU A 230 -49.50 -11.44 -5.71
CA LEU A 230 -50.50 -12.40 -5.23
C LEU A 230 -51.18 -11.92 -3.94
N VAL A 231 -50.40 -11.46 -2.96
CA VAL A 231 -50.92 -10.90 -1.71
C VAL A 231 -51.82 -9.68 -1.98
N SER A 232 -51.45 -8.84 -2.95
CA SER A 232 -52.25 -7.66 -3.31
C SER A 232 -53.58 -8.03 -3.97
N ILE A 233 -53.58 -9.03 -4.86
CA ILE A 233 -54.83 -9.55 -5.46
C ILE A 233 -55.76 -10.08 -4.37
N ILE A 234 -55.21 -10.85 -3.41
CA ILE A 234 -55.99 -11.39 -2.30
C ILE A 234 -56.63 -10.26 -1.49
N TYR A 235 -55.89 -9.21 -1.14
CA TYR A 235 -56.46 -8.07 -0.42
C TYR A 235 -57.51 -7.29 -1.24
N VAL A 236 -57.32 -7.14 -2.55
CA VAL A 236 -58.35 -6.52 -3.43
C VAL A 236 -59.63 -7.36 -3.44
N LEU A 237 -59.53 -8.68 -3.49
CA LEU A 237 -60.69 -9.58 -3.39
C LEU A 237 -61.39 -9.44 -2.03
N ILE A 238 -60.63 -9.31 -0.94
CA ILE A 238 -61.20 -9.10 0.39
C ILE A 238 -61.96 -7.75 0.45
N PHE A 239 -61.35 -6.68 -0.04
CA PHE A 239 -62.00 -5.37 -0.08
C PHE A 239 -63.29 -5.38 -0.92
N ALA A 240 -63.28 -6.06 -2.07
CA ALA A 240 -64.40 -6.10 -3.00
C ALA A 240 -65.59 -6.93 -2.51
N PHE A 241 -65.35 -8.10 -1.92
CA PHE A 241 -66.41 -9.05 -1.56
C PHE A 241 -66.86 -8.96 -0.11
N PHE A 242 -66.02 -8.47 0.82
CA PHE A 242 -66.33 -8.50 2.25
C PHE A 242 -66.36 -7.12 2.91
N THR A 243 -65.49 -6.18 2.51
CA THR A 243 -65.41 -4.87 3.18
C THR A 243 -66.43 -3.87 2.65
N TYR A 244 -66.61 -3.76 1.32
CA TYR A 244 -67.45 -2.70 0.71
C TYR A 244 -68.69 -3.24 -0.03
N ASP A 245 -69.12 -4.47 0.26
CA ASP A 245 -70.26 -5.13 -0.44
C ASP A 245 -71.57 -4.32 -0.38
N GLN A 246 -71.72 -3.47 0.65
CA GLN A 246 -72.93 -2.66 0.88
C GLN A 246 -72.76 -1.17 0.53
N ASP A 247 -71.58 -0.74 0.04
CA ASP A 247 -71.33 0.67 -0.27
C ASP A 247 -71.82 1.08 -1.66
N PRO A 248 -72.60 2.17 -1.78
CA PRO A 248 -73.17 2.62 -3.06
C PRO A 248 -72.11 3.12 -4.07
N GLU A 249 -70.90 3.45 -3.61
CA GLU A 249 -69.78 3.96 -4.42
C GLU A 249 -68.59 2.98 -4.49
N ILE A 250 -68.86 1.67 -4.46
CA ILE A 250 -67.85 0.59 -4.40
C ILE A 250 -66.71 0.74 -5.43
N GLY A 251 -67.00 1.21 -6.65
CA GLY A 251 -66.01 1.34 -7.72
C GLY A 251 -64.93 2.38 -7.44
N ILE A 252 -65.26 3.50 -6.78
CA ILE A 252 -64.31 4.59 -6.49
C ILE A 252 -63.38 4.19 -5.35
N VAL A 253 -63.95 3.60 -4.28
CA VAL A 253 -63.21 3.20 -3.07
C VAL A 253 -62.20 2.08 -3.38
N ILE A 254 -62.63 1.04 -4.12
CA ILE A 254 -61.73 -0.04 -4.56
C ILE A 254 -60.64 0.49 -5.49
N ALA A 255 -60.95 1.41 -6.40
CA ALA A 255 -59.96 1.97 -7.31
C ALA A 255 -58.82 2.66 -6.53
N SER A 256 -59.15 3.49 -5.53
CA SER A 256 -58.14 4.09 -4.65
C SER A 256 -57.33 3.08 -3.83
N ASP A 257 -57.95 2.00 -3.33
CA ASP A 257 -57.25 0.94 -2.60
C ASP A 257 -56.27 0.19 -3.52
N ILE A 258 -56.65 -0.06 -4.79
CA ILE A 258 -55.76 -0.65 -5.80
C ILE A 258 -54.55 0.27 -6.04
N ILE A 259 -54.76 1.57 -6.21
CA ILE A 259 -53.69 2.54 -6.45
C ILE A 259 -52.74 2.61 -5.25
N TYR A 260 -53.27 2.57 -4.03
CA TYR A 260 -52.49 2.50 -2.81
C TYR A 260 -51.61 1.24 -2.74
N LEU A 261 -52.19 0.06 -3.02
CA LEU A 261 -51.44 -1.21 -3.05
C LEU A 261 -50.36 -1.22 -4.14
N ILE A 262 -50.64 -0.63 -5.31
CA ILE A 262 -49.63 -0.43 -6.36
C ILE A 262 -48.48 0.45 -5.84
N GLY A 263 -48.79 1.53 -5.13
CA GLY A 263 -47.79 2.41 -4.52
C GLY A 263 -46.88 1.70 -3.52
N VAL A 264 -47.47 0.91 -2.60
CA VAL A 264 -46.70 0.14 -1.61
C VAL A 264 -45.84 -0.95 -2.27
N ASN A 265 -46.35 -1.63 -3.30
CA ASN A 265 -45.55 -2.63 -4.05
C ASN A 265 -44.39 -1.99 -4.81
N LEU A 266 -44.63 -0.89 -5.53
CA LEU A 266 -43.59 -0.17 -6.26
C LEU A 266 -42.46 0.27 -5.30
N MET A 267 -42.86 0.80 -4.15
CA MET A 267 -41.96 1.20 -3.07
C MET A 267 -41.16 0.03 -2.50
N GLY A 268 -41.82 -1.11 -2.27
CA GLY A 268 -41.16 -2.34 -1.81
C GLY A 268 -40.14 -2.88 -2.82
N VAL A 269 -40.50 -2.92 -4.12
CA VAL A 269 -39.59 -3.32 -5.20
C VAL A 269 -38.39 -2.38 -5.28
N TYR A 270 -38.63 -1.07 -5.19
CA TYR A 270 -37.58 -0.05 -5.19
C TYR A 270 -36.57 -0.29 -4.06
N PHE A 271 -37.07 -0.40 -2.82
CA PHE A 271 -36.23 -0.58 -1.64
C PHE A 271 -35.40 -1.87 -1.73
N ARG A 272 -36.01 -2.95 -2.25
CA ARG A 272 -35.34 -4.23 -2.44
C ARG A 272 -34.20 -4.16 -3.45
N LEU A 273 -34.43 -3.57 -4.61
CA LEU A 273 -33.41 -3.43 -5.66
C LEU A 273 -32.25 -2.53 -5.19
N MET A 274 -32.56 -1.42 -4.53
CA MET A 274 -31.54 -0.51 -4.01
C MET A 274 -30.70 -1.16 -2.92
N ASN A 275 -31.32 -1.90 -1.99
CA ASN A 275 -30.59 -2.62 -0.96
C ASN A 275 -29.67 -3.69 -1.53
N GLU A 276 -30.06 -4.38 -2.61
CA GLU A 276 -29.18 -5.34 -3.26
C GLU A 276 -27.96 -4.65 -3.88
N ILE A 277 -28.14 -3.52 -4.57
CA ILE A 277 -27.03 -2.74 -5.14
C ILE A 277 -26.07 -2.30 -4.03
N VAL A 278 -26.61 -1.73 -2.94
CA VAL A 278 -25.81 -1.27 -1.79
C VAL A 278 -25.06 -2.44 -1.14
N THR A 279 -25.72 -3.58 -0.94
CA THR A 279 -25.12 -4.75 -0.28
C THR A 279 -24.05 -5.42 -1.15
N ARG A 280 -24.26 -5.54 -2.46
CA ARG A 280 -23.24 -6.05 -3.40
C ARG A 280 -22.04 -5.12 -3.48
N ARG A 281 -22.26 -3.81 -3.45
CA ARG A 281 -21.19 -2.81 -3.44
C ARG A 281 -20.37 -2.87 -2.16
N SER A 282 -21.04 -2.88 -1.01
CA SER A 282 -20.39 -3.03 0.30
C SER A 282 -19.57 -4.32 0.39
N PHE A 283 -20.09 -5.43 -0.17
CA PHE A 283 -19.35 -6.69 -0.26
C PHE A 283 -18.06 -6.57 -1.09
N LEU A 284 -18.11 -5.92 -2.26
CA LEU A 284 -16.92 -5.73 -3.08
C LEU A 284 -15.89 -4.82 -2.40
N ASP A 285 -16.32 -3.77 -1.72
CA ASP A 285 -15.44 -2.87 -0.97
C ASP A 285 -14.76 -3.62 0.18
N ARG A 286 -15.51 -4.47 0.88
CA ARG A 286 -14.95 -5.31 1.93
C ARG A 286 -13.97 -6.35 1.38
N ARG A 287 -14.22 -6.92 0.19
CA ARG A 287 -13.25 -7.79 -0.49
C ARG A 287 -11.97 -7.05 -0.85
N ALA A 288 -12.12 -5.90 -1.49
CA ALA A 288 -10.98 -5.09 -1.89
C ALA A 288 -10.14 -4.69 -0.67
N CYS A 289 -10.80 -4.42 0.47
CA CYS A 289 -10.13 -4.20 1.75
C CYS A 289 -9.25 -5.39 2.13
N VAL A 290 -9.85 -6.58 2.32
CA VAL A 290 -9.15 -7.81 2.74
C VAL A 290 -8.02 -8.17 1.78
N GLU A 291 -8.29 -8.11 0.47
CA GLU A 291 -7.31 -8.37 -0.58
C GLU A 291 -6.11 -7.42 -0.47
N SER A 292 -6.36 -6.13 -0.29
CA SER A 292 -5.28 -5.14 -0.19
C SER A 292 -4.49 -5.27 1.12
N THR A 293 -5.13 -5.58 2.25
CA THR A 293 -4.45 -5.83 3.53
C THR A 293 -3.55 -7.06 3.43
N LEU A 294 -3.99 -8.12 2.75
CA LEU A 294 -3.16 -9.31 2.55
C LEU A 294 -2.05 -9.12 1.55
N ARG A 295 -2.33 -8.41 0.45
CA ARG A 295 -1.32 -8.02 -0.51
C ARG A 295 -0.26 -7.16 0.15
N LEU A 296 -0.66 -6.20 1.00
CA LEU A 296 0.24 -5.43 1.83
C LEU A 296 1.09 -6.34 2.71
N LYS A 297 0.46 -7.23 3.49
CA LYS A 297 1.18 -8.11 4.40
C LYS A 297 2.21 -8.97 3.65
N PHE A 298 1.82 -9.51 2.50
CA PHE A 298 2.73 -10.26 1.64
C PHE A 298 3.90 -9.43 1.13
N VAL A 299 3.66 -8.21 0.62
CA VAL A 299 4.73 -7.31 0.16
C VAL A 299 5.68 -6.99 1.33
N LYS A 300 5.13 -6.72 2.51
CA LYS A 300 5.90 -6.46 3.73
C LYS A 300 6.75 -7.67 4.15
N ASP A 301 6.20 -8.87 4.09
CA ASP A 301 6.90 -10.11 4.45
C ASP A 301 7.97 -10.48 3.39
N GLN A 302 7.68 -10.30 2.11
CA GLN A 302 8.64 -10.48 1.01
C GLN A 302 9.85 -9.54 1.19
N GLU A 303 9.56 -8.30 1.54
CA GLU A 303 10.57 -7.29 1.75
C GLU A 303 11.38 -7.47 3.03
N GLU A 304 10.72 -7.88 4.12
CA GLU A 304 11.41 -8.28 5.35
C GLU A 304 12.40 -9.41 5.07
N ARG A 305 12.02 -10.41 4.28
CA ARG A 305 12.92 -11.48 3.85
C ARG A 305 14.07 -10.99 2.99
N LEU A 306 13.81 -10.11 2.02
CA LEU A 306 14.88 -9.48 1.22
C LEU A 306 15.88 -8.76 2.13
N MET A 307 15.41 -7.95 3.08
CA MET A 307 16.30 -7.23 3.98
C MET A 307 17.10 -8.18 4.90
N MET A 308 16.46 -9.21 5.44
CA MET A 308 17.10 -10.25 6.27
C MET A 308 18.11 -11.10 5.48
N SER A 309 17.96 -11.17 4.15
CA SER A 309 18.95 -11.83 3.30
C SER A 309 20.27 -11.03 3.21
N ILE A 310 20.22 -9.71 3.34
CA ILE A 310 21.40 -8.87 3.11
C ILE A 310 22.13 -8.55 4.41
N LEU A 311 21.38 -8.24 5.47
CA LEU A 311 21.93 -7.85 6.77
C LEU A 311 21.73 -8.97 7.81
N PRO A 312 22.69 -9.19 8.72
CA PRO A 312 22.52 -10.15 9.81
C PRO A 312 21.33 -9.80 10.73
N GLU A 313 20.57 -10.81 11.16
CA GLU A 313 19.32 -10.67 11.94
C GLU A 313 19.44 -9.75 13.17
N HIS A 314 20.55 -9.85 13.90
CA HIS A 314 20.79 -9.04 15.11
C HIS A 314 20.99 -7.54 14.83
N ILE A 315 21.46 -7.17 13.63
CA ILE A 315 21.66 -5.77 13.22
C ILE A 315 20.39 -5.21 12.58
N VAL A 316 19.69 -6.04 11.79
CA VAL A 316 18.45 -5.64 11.08
C VAL A 316 17.41 -5.04 12.03
N SER A 317 17.22 -5.65 13.20
CA SER A 317 16.22 -5.20 14.16
C SER A 317 16.50 -3.79 14.70
N LYS A 318 17.77 -3.50 15.04
CA LYS A 318 18.23 -2.18 15.51
C LYS A 318 18.10 -1.13 14.41
N VAL A 319 18.67 -1.40 13.23
CA VAL A 319 18.67 -0.49 12.07
C VAL A 319 17.25 -0.14 11.64
N ARG A 320 16.35 -1.13 11.57
CA ARG A 320 14.94 -0.93 11.19
C ARG A 320 14.21 0.01 12.14
N GLN A 321 14.46 -0.12 13.43
CA GLN A 321 13.79 0.71 14.45
C GLN A 321 14.26 2.16 14.34
N ASP A 322 15.54 2.39 14.13
CA ASP A 322 16.11 3.74 14.01
C ASP A 322 15.64 4.46 12.74
N ILE A 323 15.58 3.78 11.59
CA ILE A 323 15.02 4.36 10.36
C ILE A 323 13.54 4.68 10.52
N ARG A 324 12.76 3.79 11.14
CA ARG A 324 11.34 4.04 11.39
C ARG A 324 11.15 5.26 12.28
N ASN A 325 11.96 5.38 13.33
CA ASN A 325 11.95 6.54 14.22
C ASN A 325 12.33 7.83 13.49
N MET A 326 13.35 7.80 12.61
CA MET A 326 13.73 8.93 11.76
C MET A 326 12.58 9.36 10.84
N PHE A 327 11.92 8.42 10.16
CA PHE A 327 10.83 8.73 9.22
C PHE A 327 9.59 9.28 9.95
N MET A 328 9.28 8.75 11.13
CA MET A 328 8.25 9.30 12.02
C MET A 328 8.63 10.71 12.52
N GLY A 329 9.92 10.95 12.79
CA GLY A 329 10.46 12.27 13.10
C GLY A 329 10.34 13.27 11.93
N LEU A 330 10.58 12.84 10.69
CA LEU A 330 10.48 13.67 9.48
C LEU A 330 9.04 14.14 9.20
N LYS A 331 8.02 13.32 9.52
CA LYS A 331 6.61 13.75 9.48
C LYS A 331 6.29 14.86 10.49
N THR A 332 7.12 15.03 11.52
CA THR A 332 6.89 15.92 12.67
C THR A 332 7.91 17.06 12.67
N ARG A 333 7.84 17.97 11.67
CA ARG A 333 8.56 19.27 11.59
C ARG A 333 10.01 19.31 12.15
N SER A 334 11.00 19.04 11.30
CA SER A 334 12.07 20.00 10.90
C SER A 334 13.05 19.28 9.98
N LEU A 335 13.10 19.70 8.71
CA LEU A 335 13.71 18.96 7.61
C LEU A 335 15.20 19.27 7.41
N SER A 336 15.88 19.91 8.36
CA SER A 336 17.25 20.41 8.13
C SER A 336 18.26 20.20 9.26
N GLN A 337 17.85 19.83 10.48
CA GLN A 337 18.80 19.67 11.60
C GLN A 337 19.07 18.21 12.01
N ASN A 338 18.18 17.26 11.69
CA ASN A 338 18.27 15.90 12.23
C ASN A 338 18.98 14.88 11.34
N MET A 339 19.43 15.24 10.14
CA MET A 339 20.22 14.32 9.30
C MET A 339 21.63 14.05 9.89
N LYS A 340 22.07 14.88 10.86
CA LYS A 340 23.28 14.64 11.66
C LYS A 340 23.13 13.51 12.69
N SER A 341 21.93 12.97 12.93
CA SER A 341 21.68 11.96 13.98
C SER A 341 21.78 10.50 13.50
N PHE A 342 22.17 10.24 12.25
CA PHE A 342 22.37 8.86 11.75
C PHE A 342 23.82 8.34 11.92
N ASN A 343 24.67 9.06 12.66
CA ASN A 343 26.05 8.65 12.94
C ASN A 343 26.15 7.77 14.20
N GLN A 344 25.24 6.80 14.37
CA GLN A 344 25.39 5.81 15.43
C GLN A 344 26.11 4.59 14.86
N LEU A 345 27.44 4.62 14.93
CA LEU A 345 28.33 3.52 14.53
C LEU A 345 27.86 2.21 15.21
N TYR A 346 27.35 1.27 14.42
CA TYR A 346 26.92 -0.05 14.89
C TYR A 346 28.14 -0.98 14.91
N VAL A 347 28.94 -0.94 15.97
CA VAL A 347 30.13 -1.81 16.13
C VAL A 347 30.05 -2.64 17.41
N GLU A 348 30.26 -3.94 17.27
CA GLU A 348 30.30 -4.96 18.33
C GLU A 348 31.65 -5.69 18.30
N GLU A 349 32.19 -6.00 19.49
CA GLU A 349 33.46 -6.72 19.64
C GLU A 349 33.19 -8.20 19.92
N HIS A 350 33.94 -9.08 19.23
CA HIS A 350 33.80 -10.53 19.35
C HIS A 350 35.16 -11.18 19.58
N ASP A 351 35.24 -11.95 20.66
CA ASP A 351 36.39 -12.78 21.00
C ASP A 351 36.19 -14.23 20.54
N ASN A 352 37.28 -14.97 20.37
CA ASN A 352 37.29 -16.40 20.03
C ASN A 352 36.51 -16.71 18.75
N VAL A 353 36.89 -16.04 17.66
CA VAL A 353 36.32 -16.25 16.33
C VAL A 353 37.37 -16.87 15.40
N SER A 354 36.90 -17.54 14.35
CA SER A 354 37.77 -18.04 13.28
C SER A 354 37.40 -17.41 11.96
N ILE A 355 38.42 -16.99 11.22
CA ILE A 355 38.31 -16.19 10.01
C ILE A 355 38.86 -17.02 8.86
N LEU A 356 38.10 -17.15 7.77
CA LEU A 356 38.49 -17.90 6.58
C LEU A 356 38.47 -16.99 5.34
N TYR A 357 39.59 -16.99 4.63
CA TYR A 357 39.73 -16.41 3.28
C TYR A 357 39.94 -17.54 2.28
N ALA A 358 39.19 -17.55 1.19
CA ALA A 358 39.30 -18.55 0.13
C ALA A 358 39.32 -17.89 -1.25
N ASP A 359 40.45 -17.95 -1.96
CA ASP A 359 40.66 -17.28 -3.25
C ASP A 359 40.76 -18.28 -4.42
N VAL A 360 40.15 -17.94 -5.55
CA VAL A 360 40.16 -18.78 -6.75
C VAL A 360 41.44 -18.56 -7.57
N VAL A 361 42.22 -19.63 -7.73
CA VAL A 361 43.44 -19.61 -8.54
C VAL A 361 43.08 -19.46 -10.02
N ASN A 362 43.84 -18.61 -10.74
CA ASN A 362 43.66 -18.28 -12.16
C ASN A 362 42.37 -17.52 -12.51
N TYR A 363 41.66 -16.97 -11.52
CA TYR A 363 40.42 -16.24 -11.78
C TYR A 363 40.60 -15.04 -12.72
N THR A 364 41.69 -14.27 -12.59
CA THR A 364 41.93 -13.09 -13.46
C THR A 364 41.94 -13.46 -14.94
N MET A 365 42.50 -14.62 -15.30
CA MET A 365 42.51 -15.12 -16.68
C MET A 365 41.10 -15.55 -17.14
N ILE A 366 40.33 -16.16 -16.25
CA ILE A 366 38.97 -16.64 -16.50
C ILE A 366 38.01 -15.45 -16.67
N SER A 367 38.12 -14.43 -15.83
CA SER A 367 37.30 -13.20 -15.86
C SER A 367 37.46 -12.37 -17.13
N THR A 368 38.57 -12.54 -17.85
CA THR A 368 38.86 -11.82 -19.10
C THR A 368 38.56 -12.65 -20.36
N THR A 369 38.47 -13.98 -20.24
CA THR A 369 38.28 -14.89 -21.37
C THR A 369 36.85 -15.43 -21.51
N LEU A 370 36.10 -15.53 -20.40
CA LEU A 370 34.71 -16.00 -20.42
C LEU A 370 33.73 -14.88 -20.76
N ALA A 371 32.66 -15.25 -21.46
CA ALA A 371 31.52 -14.36 -21.70
C ALA A 371 30.80 -14.03 -20.36
N PRO A 372 30.28 -12.80 -20.20
CA PRO A 372 29.62 -12.36 -18.95
C PRO A 372 28.56 -13.32 -18.41
N MET A 373 27.67 -13.80 -19.28
CA MET A 373 26.64 -14.78 -18.92
C MET A 373 27.23 -16.06 -18.29
N ARG A 374 28.23 -16.67 -18.95
CA ARG A 374 28.86 -17.90 -18.47
C ARG A 374 29.66 -17.69 -17.18
N MET A 375 30.23 -16.49 -17.02
CA MET A 375 30.91 -16.11 -15.77
C MET A 375 29.93 -16.01 -14.61
N VAL A 376 28.78 -15.34 -14.82
CA VAL A 376 27.72 -15.23 -13.80
C VAL A 376 27.11 -16.60 -13.47
N GLU A 377 26.93 -17.49 -14.47
CA GLU A 377 26.50 -18.88 -14.24
C GLU A 377 27.50 -19.67 -13.39
N LEU A 378 28.79 -19.59 -13.72
CA LEU A 378 29.86 -20.29 -12.98
C LEU A 378 29.94 -19.79 -11.54
N LEU A 379 29.90 -18.47 -11.34
CA LEU A 379 29.97 -17.87 -10.01
C LEU A 379 28.72 -18.20 -9.19
N ASN A 380 27.53 -18.15 -9.78
CA ASN A 380 26.31 -18.55 -9.08
C ASN A 380 26.30 -20.06 -8.72
N GLU A 381 26.86 -20.93 -9.56
CA GLU A 381 26.99 -22.36 -9.24
C GLU A 381 28.00 -22.60 -8.10
N LEU A 382 29.17 -21.98 -8.14
CA LEU A 382 30.20 -22.11 -7.11
C LEU A 382 29.74 -21.50 -5.78
N PHE A 383 29.38 -20.23 -5.80
CA PHE A 383 29.01 -19.50 -4.59
C PHE A 383 27.70 -20.00 -4.01
N GLY A 384 26.75 -20.46 -4.83
CA GLY A 384 25.55 -21.13 -4.32
C GLY A 384 25.85 -22.39 -3.51
N ARG A 385 26.85 -23.20 -3.94
CA ARG A 385 27.29 -24.39 -3.17
C ARG A 385 28.13 -24.02 -1.94
N PHE A 386 28.91 -22.94 -2.00
CA PHE A 386 29.66 -22.46 -0.84
C PHE A 386 28.74 -21.87 0.24
N ASP A 387 27.69 -21.13 -0.16
CA ASP A 387 26.67 -20.62 0.73
C ASP A 387 26.00 -21.78 1.48
N GLU A 388 25.60 -22.83 0.76
CA GLU A 388 24.98 -24.04 1.33
C GLU A 388 25.91 -24.76 2.32
N ALA A 389 27.18 -24.94 1.96
CA ALA A 389 28.18 -25.51 2.87
C ALA A 389 28.41 -24.63 4.11
N SER A 390 28.45 -23.30 3.95
CA SER A 390 28.65 -22.37 5.07
C SER A 390 27.50 -22.42 6.08
N GLU A 391 26.27 -22.63 5.62
CA GLU A 391 25.10 -22.80 6.47
C GLU A 391 25.14 -24.15 7.22
N GLU A 392 25.56 -25.24 6.56
CA GLU A 392 25.71 -26.56 7.18
C GLU A 392 26.75 -26.57 8.31
N TYR A 393 27.86 -25.84 8.12
CA TYR A 393 28.93 -25.71 9.12
C TYR A 393 28.75 -24.54 10.10
N ASP A 394 27.61 -23.83 10.07
CA ASP A 394 27.34 -22.66 10.94
C ASP A 394 28.47 -21.61 10.89
N VAL A 395 28.87 -21.26 9.66
CA VAL A 395 29.89 -20.24 9.38
C VAL A 395 29.23 -19.08 8.66
N LEU A 396 29.31 -17.88 9.24
CA LEU A 396 28.71 -16.68 8.69
C LEU A 396 29.54 -16.17 7.51
N ARG A 397 28.93 -16.15 6.32
CA ARG A 397 29.49 -15.44 5.16
C ARG A 397 29.42 -13.92 5.36
N ILE A 398 30.56 -13.24 5.23
CA ILE A 398 30.65 -11.78 5.31
C ILE A 398 30.45 -11.18 3.91
N LYS A 399 31.37 -11.44 2.97
CA LYS A 399 31.31 -10.90 1.61
C LYS A 399 32.15 -11.69 0.62
N PHE A 400 31.98 -11.36 -0.66
CA PHE A 400 32.91 -11.73 -1.72
C PHE A 400 33.76 -10.50 -2.08
N LEU A 401 35.07 -10.68 -2.18
CA LEU A 401 36.01 -9.66 -2.63
C LEU A 401 36.53 -10.08 -4.01
N GLY A 402 35.71 -9.91 -5.04
CA GLY A 402 36.03 -10.39 -6.39
C GLY A 402 35.98 -11.91 -6.45
N ASP A 403 37.15 -12.54 -6.55
CA ASP A 403 37.38 -13.99 -6.54
C ASP A 403 37.47 -14.62 -5.14
N CYS A 404 37.60 -13.79 -4.11
CA CYS A 404 37.78 -14.28 -2.76
C CYS A 404 36.44 -14.42 -2.01
N TYR A 405 36.18 -15.60 -1.47
CA TYR A 405 35.12 -15.91 -0.52
C TYR A 405 35.62 -15.67 0.91
N TYR A 406 34.93 -14.80 1.66
CA TYR A 406 35.32 -14.40 3.00
C TYR A 406 34.22 -14.70 4.05
N CYS A 407 34.56 -15.49 5.07
CA CYS A 407 33.62 -15.90 6.12
C CYS A 407 34.25 -15.99 7.51
N VAL A 408 33.39 -15.97 8.53
CA VAL A 408 33.75 -15.97 9.94
C VAL A 408 32.86 -16.94 10.71
N SER A 409 33.44 -17.75 11.59
CA SER A 409 32.70 -18.58 12.55
C SER A 409 32.82 -18.02 13.97
N GLY A 410 31.77 -18.19 14.78
CA GLY A 410 31.64 -17.65 16.13
C GLY A 410 30.84 -16.34 16.22
N ILE A 411 30.20 -15.90 15.11
CA ILE A 411 29.33 -14.70 15.05
C ILE A 411 28.04 -15.04 14.29
N PRO A 412 26.85 -14.57 14.73
CA PRO A 412 26.61 -13.71 15.90
C PRO A 412 26.59 -14.46 17.24
N LYS A 413 26.46 -15.79 17.21
CA LYS A 413 26.48 -16.62 18.41
C LYS A 413 27.89 -17.18 18.60
N PRO A 414 28.53 -16.95 19.76
CA PRO A 414 29.82 -17.55 20.07
C PRO A 414 29.69 -19.09 20.07
N THR A 415 30.67 -19.77 19.48
CA THR A 415 30.73 -21.24 19.43
C THR A 415 32.13 -21.72 19.77
N ASP A 416 32.27 -22.74 20.62
CA ASP A 416 33.58 -23.28 20.99
C ASP A 416 34.25 -24.05 19.83
N GLN A 417 33.46 -24.47 18.84
CA GLN A 417 33.91 -25.21 17.65
C GLN A 417 34.21 -24.32 16.45
N HIS A 418 34.31 -23.00 16.65
CA HIS A 418 34.50 -22.02 15.58
C HIS A 418 35.69 -22.35 14.64
N ALA A 419 36.84 -22.78 15.19
CA ALA A 419 38.00 -23.19 14.40
C ALA A 419 37.75 -24.45 13.55
N LYS A 420 37.09 -25.46 14.12
CA LYS A 420 36.76 -26.70 13.43
C LYS A 420 35.81 -26.45 12.27
N ASN A 421 34.74 -25.69 12.51
CA ASN A 421 33.74 -25.35 11.51
C ASN A 421 34.36 -24.63 10.31
N CYS A 422 35.24 -23.65 10.53
CA CYS A 422 35.96 -22.97 9.45
C CYS A 422 36.88 -23.91 8.66
N VAL A 423 37.68 -24.74 9.33
CA VAL A 423 38.61 -25.65 8.63
C VAL A 423 37.86 -26.73 7.83
N ASP A 424 36.80 -27.30 8.40
CA ASP A 424 35.96 -28.28 7.72
C ASP A 424 35.25 -27.67 6.50
N LEU A 425 34.75 -26.44 6.61
CA LEU A 425 34.21 -25.68 5.48
C LEU A 425 35.28 -25.48 4.40
N GLY A 426 36.50 -25.09 4.76
CA GLY A 426 37.59 -24.92 3.80
C GLY A 426 37.92 -26.21 3.04
N LEU A 427 37.96 -27.34 3.74
CA LEU A 427 38.16 -28.65 3.12
C LEU A 427 37.01 -29.03 2.18
N GLU A 428 35.77 -28.69 2.54
CA GLU A 428 34.60 -28.91 1.69
C GLU A 428 34.60 -28.01 0.45
N MET A 429 35.01 -26.73 0.58
CA MET A 429 35.19 -25.83 -0.56
C MET A 429 36.19 -26.38 -1.59
N ILE A 430 37.29 -26.99 -1.12
CA ILE A 430 38.27 -27.67 -1.99
C ILE A 430 37.64 -28.87 -2.71
N HIS A 431 36.72 -29.58 -2.07
CA HIS A 431 35.99 -30.67 -2.72
C HIS A 431 35.00 -30.13 -3.78
N ILE A 432 34.19 -29.13 -3.42
CA ILE A 432 33.22 -28.49 -4.32
C ILE A 432 33.89 -27.94 -5.59
N ILE A 433 35.05 -27.28 -5.47
CA ILE A 433 35.74 -26.73 -6.64
C ILE A 433 36.33 -27.83 -7.54
N LYS A 434 36.78 -28.96 -6.98
CA LYS A 434 37.21 -30.14 -7.76
C LYS A 434 36.04 -30.73 -8.55
N ASP A 435 34.87 -30.86 -7.93
CA ASP A 435 33.66 -31.33 -8.62
C ASP A 435 33.26 -30.41 -9.78
N VAL A 436 33.32 -29.09 -9.59
CA VAL A 436 33.00 -28.11 -10.64
C VAL A 436 34.06 -28.09 -11.75
N ARG A 437 35.35 -28.20 -11.39
CA ARG A 437 36.47 -28.36 -12.32
C ARG A 437 36.22 -29.54 -13.27
N GLU A 438 35.84 -30.69 -12.73
CA GLU A 438 35.56 -31.90 -13.51
C GLU A 438 34.33 -31.74 -14.42
N LYS A 439 33.22 -31.21 -13.88
CA LYS A 439 31.97 -31.05 -14.64
C LYS A 439 32.05 -30.04 -15.78
N ARG A 440 32.73 -28.91 -15.56
CA ARG A 440 32.82 -27.80 -16.54
C ARG A 440 34.10 -27.85 -17.38
N SER A 441 35.02 -28.76 -17.08
CA SER A 441 36.33 -28.87 -17.73
C SER A 441 37.13 -27.56 -17.72
N LEU A 442 37.10 -26.84 -16.59
CA LEU A 442 37.81 -25.58 -16.38
C LEU A 442 38.97 -25.79 -15.40
N ASN A 443 40.15 -25.24 -15.68
CA ASN A 443 41.33 -25.37 -14.80
C ASN A 443 41.29 -24.38 -13.61
N ILE A 444 40.41 -24.63 -12.65
CA ILE A 444 40.19 -23.78 -11.46
C ILE A 444 40.59 -24.48 -10.16
N ASP A 445 41.36 -23.83 -9.30
CA ASP A 445 41.71 -24.30 -7.94
C ASP A 445 41.43 -23.22 -6.89
N MET A 446 41.62 -23.53 -5.63
CA MET A 446 41.39 -22.60 -4.53
C MET A 446 42.55 -22.64 -3.52
N ARG A 447 42.97 -21.44 -3.07
CA ARG A 447 43.81 -21.26 -1.88
C ARG A 447 42.93 -20.88 -0.71
N ILE A 448 43.17 -21.45 0.46
CA ILE A 448 42.36 -21.17 1.66
C ILE A 448 43.29 -20.88 2.83
N GLY A 449 43.04 -19.77 3.52
CA GLY A 449 43.72 -19.36 4.74
C GLY A 449 42.76 -19.24 5.90
N VAL A 450 43.13 -19.78 7.07
CA VAL A 450 42.32 -19.69 8.31
C VAL A 450 43.18 -19.22 9.48
N HIS A 451 42.63 -18.28 10.24
CA HIS A 451 43.23 -17.80 11.49
C HIS A 451 42.15 -17.57 12.56
N SER A 452 42.50 -17.75 13.82
CA SER A 452 41.58 -17.63 14.96
C SER A 452 42.06 -16.52 15.88
N GLY A 453 41.16 -15.64 16.29
CA GLY A 453 41.52 -14.43 17.02
C GLY A 453 40.30 -13.62 17.48
N LYS A 454 40.45 -12.31 17.57
CA LYS A 454 39.43 -11.33 17.98
C LYS A 454 39.09 -10.41 16.81
N ILE A 455 37.83 -10.01 16.70
CA ILE A 455 37.39 -9.07 15.66
C ILE A 455 36.39 -8.03 16.17
N LEU A 456 36.36 -6.89 15.47
CA LEU A 456 35.27 -5.93 15.55
C LEU A 456 34.34 -6.16 14.36
N SER A 457 33.06 -6.35 14.59
CA SER A 457 32.05 -6.45 13.54
C SER A 457 31.18 -5.20 13.55
N GLY A 458 30.71 -4.75 12.39
CA GLY A 458 29.84 -3.58 12.37
C GLY A 458 29.38 -3.11 11.00
N LEU A 459 28.55 -2.06 11.00
CA LEU A 459 27.99 -1.42 9.81
C LEU A 459 28.65 -0.05 9.60
N ILE A 460 29.14 0.22 8.38
CA ILE A 460 29.75 1.52 8.02
C ILE A 460 29.04 2.15 6.81
N GLY A 461 28.98 3.48 6.82
CA GLY A 461 28.54 4.34 5.73
C GLY A 461 27.05 4.69 5.76
N ILE A 462 26.66 5.67 4.93
CA ILE A 462 25.25 6.10 4.79
C ILE A 462 24.62 5.59 3.48
N ARG A 463 25.44 5.17 2.51
CA ARG A 463 25.01 4.54 1.25
C ARG A 463 25.74 3.22 1.04
N LYS A 464 25.04 2.23 0.47
CA LYS A 464 25.59 0.85 0.32
C LYS A 464 26.16 0.37 1.64
N TRP A 465 25.28 0.23 2.65
CA TRP A 465 25.68 -0.24 3.96
C TRP A 465 26.40 -1.57 3.84
N GLN A 466 27.57 -1.65 4.46
CA GLN A 466 28.36 -2.87 4.45
C GLN A 466 28.58 -3.31 5.87
N PHE A 467 28.05 -4.50 6.16
CA PHE A 467 28.46 -5.25 7.32
C PHE A 467 29.81 -5.88 7.01
N ASP A 468 30.80 -5.57 7.81
CA ASP A 468 32.16 -6.09 7.65
C ASP A 468 32.80 -6.32 9.01
N VAL A 469 33.98 -6.94 8.99
CA VAL A 469 34.76 -7.18 10.18
C VAL A 469 36.17 -6.62 10.03
N TRP A 470 36.69 -6.07 11.11
CA TRP A 470 37.98 -5.39 11.15
C TRP A 470 38.80 -5.88 12.35
N SER A 471 40.05 -6.25 12.09
CA SER A 471 41.05 -6.58 13.12
C SER A 471 42.41 -6.83 12.47
N LYS A 472 43.47 -6.82 13.28
CA LYS A 472 44.78 -7.36 12.94
C LYS A 472 44.68 -8.83 12.50
N ASP A 473 43.82 -9.60 13.16
CA ASP A 473 43.65 -11.04 12.92
C ASP A 473 43.02 -11.33 11.55
N VAL A 474 42.15 -10.43 11.06
CA VAL A 474 41.62 -10.47 9.69
C VAL A 474 42.75 -10.33 8.66
N THR A 475 43.72 -9.45 8.94
CA THR A 475 44.88 -9.24 8.07
C THR A 475 45.79 -10.47 8.06
N ILE A 476 45.94 -11.15 9.21
CA ILE A 476 46.68 -12.42 9.31
C ILE A 476 46.00 -13.51 8.48
N ALA A 477 44.67 -13.66 8.58
CA ALA A 477 43.91 -14.64 7.80
C ALA A 477 44.05 -14.42 6.28
N ASN A 478 43.91 -13.18 5.83
CA ASN A 478 44.15 -12.79 4.44
C ASN A 478 45.58 -13.14 3.99
N LYS A 479 46.57 -12.91 4.89
CA LYS A 479 47.94 -13.28 4.58
C LYS A 479 48.13 -14.79 4.46
N MET A 480 47.49 -15.60 5.32
CA MET A 480 47.51 -17.06 5.24
C MET A 480 46.95 -17.58 3.92
N GLU A 481 45.90 -16.96 3.36
CA GLU A 481 45.43 -17.31 2.02
C GLU A 481 46.51 -17.03 0.98
N SER A 482 47.05 -15.80 0.97
CA SER A 482 47.99 -15.36 -0.07
C SER A 482 49.28 -16.18 -0.11
N THR A 483 49.70 -16.73 1.03
CA THR A 483 50.88 -17.61 1.18
C THR A 483 50.53 -19.10 1.16
N GLY A 484 49.24 -19.42 0.98
CA GLY A 484 48.71 -20.78 0.98
C GLY A 484 49.01 -21.54 -0.30
N LYS A 485 49.01 -22.88 -0.20
CA LYS A 485 49.13 -23.79 -1.34
C LYS A 485 47.75 -24.16 -1.87
N ALA A 486 47.59 -24.17 -3.19
CA ALA A 486 46.34 -24.56 -3.83
C ALA A 486 45.91 -25.97 -3.44
N GLY A 487 44.63 -26.17 -3.12
CA GLY A 487 44.05 -27.45 -2.74
C GLY A 487 44.36 -27.92 -1.31
N LYS A 488 44.97 -27.07 -0.46
CA LYS A 488 45.16 -27.30 0.99
C LYS A 488 44.67 -26.11 1.80
N VAL A 489 44.34 -26.32 3.07
CA VAL A 489 43.94 -25.24 4.00
C VAL A 489 45.17 -24.79 4.80
N HIS A 490 45.54 -23.52 4.72
CA HIS A 490 46.67 -22.93 5.44
C HIS A 490 46.21 -22.32 6.76
N VAL A 491 46.76 -22.78 7.87
CA VAL A 491 46.38 -22.34 9.22
C VAL A 491 47.56 -21.82 10.02
N THR A 492 47.29 -20.92 10.96
CA THR A 492 48.26 -20.50 11.99
C THR A 492 48.35 -21.51 13.13
N LYS A 493 49.44 -21.45 13.92
CA LYS A 493 49.59 -22.23 15.15
C LYS A 493 48.42 -22.05 16.12
N GLN A 494 47.95 -20.82 16.31
CA GLN A 494 46.83 -20.51 17.21
C GLN A 494 45.57 -21.26 16.80
N THR A 495 45.25 -21.30 15.51
CA THR A 495 44.13 -22.11 15.00
C THR A 495 44.39 -23.60 15.16
N LEU A 496 45.62 -24.06 14.95
CA LEU A 496 45.97 -25.47 15.12
C LEU A 496 45.80 -25.94 16.57
N GLU A 497 46.15 -25.11 17.55
CA GLU A 497 45.99 -25.41 18.98
C GLU A 497 44.52 -25.68 19.35
N LEU A 498 43.58 -24.94 18.75
CA LEU A 498 42.14 -25.15 18.90
C LEU A 498 41.63 -26.43 18.21
N LEU A 499 42.43 -27.03 17.32
CA LEU A 499 42.10 -28.23 16.56
C LEU A 499 42.78 -29.50 17.10
N LEU A 500 43.60 -29.39 18.16
CA LEU A 500 44.40 -30.52 18.66
C LEU A 500 43.54 -31.71 19.11
N GLU A 501 42.35 -31.46 19.65
CA GLU A 501 41.39 -32.51 20.01
C GLU A 501 40.96 -33.35 18.79
N TYR A 502 40.90 -32.73 17.61
CA TYR A 502 40.49 -33.32 16.34
C TYR A 502 41.67 -33.69 15.43
N ALA A 503 42.91 -33.67 15.92
CA ALA A 503 44.10 -33.85 15.10
C ALA A 503 44.14 -35.18 14.31
N ARG A 504 43.39 -36.20 14.72
CA ARG A 504 43.27 -37.49 14.02
C ARG A 504 42.48 -37.39 12.71
N GLU A 505 41.68 -36.35 12.52
CA GLU A 505 40.85 -36.13 11.34
C GLU A 505 41.60 -35.45 10.20
N TYR A 506 42.76 -34.84 10.48
CA TYR A 506 43.53 -34.03 9.54
C TYR A 506 44.96 -34.54 9.34
N ILE A 507 45.49 -34.37 8.13
CA ILE A 507 46.92 -34.48 7.84
C ILE A 507 47.52 -33.08 8.00
N ILE A 508 48.46 -32.95 8.94
CA ILE A 508 49.11 -31.68 9.31
C ILE A 508 50.53 -31.66 8.76
N GLU A 509 50.85 -30.67 7.92
CA GLU A 509 52.19 -30.46 7.36
C GLU A 509 52.71 -29.06 7.74
N PRO A 510 53.96 -28.89 8.20
CA PRO A 510 54.54 -27.56 8.41
C PRO A 510 54.80 -26.83 7.07
N ASN A 511 54.50 -25.54 6.99
CA ASN A 511 54.68 -24.74 5.76
C ASN A 511 55.99 -23.93 5.76
N PHE A 512 57.12 -24.58 5.47
CA PHE A 512 58.44 -23.92 5.46
C PHE A 512 58.57 -22.82 4.39
N GLU A 513 57.88 -22.92 3.25
CA GLU A 513 57.94 -21.92 2.18
C GLU A 513 57.37 -20.56 2.60
N SER A 514 56.38 -20.57 3.50
CA SER A 514 55.76 -19.35 4.03
C SER A 514 56.69 -18.53 4.93
N GLN A 515 57.75 -19.14 5.48
CA GLN A 515 58.71 -18.46 6.35
C GLN A 515 59.63 -17.48 5.61
N ASN A 516 59.57 -17.43 4.27
CA ASN A 516 60.27 -16.42 3.48
C ASN A 516 59.49 -15.10 3.35
N ASP A 517 58.22 -15.06 3.76
CA ASP A 517 57.39 -13.88 3.63
C ASP A 517 57.71 -12.83 4.73
N PRO A 518 57.97 -11.55 4.37
CA PRO A 518 58.36 -10.51 5.33
C PRO A 518 57.36 -10.28 6.47
N PHE A 519 56.06 -10.47 6.21
CA PHE A 519 55.01 -10.26 7.21
C PHE A 519 54.98 -11.37 8.25
N ILE A 520 55.11 -12.63 7.80
CA ILE A 520 55.11 -13.81 8.68
C ILE A 520 56.34 -13.79 9.60
N VAL A 521 57.51 -13.44 9.06
CA VAL A 521 58.75 -13.29 9.84
C VAL A 521 58.65 -12.15 10.85
N LYS A 522 58.17 -10.98 10.42
CA LYS A 522 58.01 -9.80 11.30
C LYS A 522 57.10 -10.10 12.49
N ASN A 523 56.01 -10.83 12.25
CA ASN A 523 55.03 -11.18 13.29
C ASN A 523 55.32 -12.50 14.02
N LYS A 524 56.44 -13.17 13.72
CA LYS A 524 56.88 -14.44 14.34
C LYS A 524 55.79 -15.54 14.32
N LEU A 525 55.08 -15.67 13.19
CA LEU A 525 53.97 -16.63 13.06
C LEU A 525 54.47 -18.01 12.61
N GLU A 526 54.10 -19.07 13.35
CA GLU A 526 54.24 -20.47 12.93
C GLU A 526 52.98 -20.92 12.18
N THR A 527 53.15 -21.61 11.04
CA THR A 527 52.03 -21.95 10.15
C THR A 527 52.09 -23.36 9.57
N TYR A 528 50.92 -23.92 9.26
CA TYR A 528 50.71 -25.33 8.90
C TYR A 528 49.71 -25.48 7.75
N LEU A 529 49.80 -26.56 6.98
CA LEU A 529 48.87 -26.94 5.92
C LEU A 529 48.08 -28.17 6.36
N LEU A 530 46.76 -28.11 6.19
CA LEU A 530 45.82 -29.17 6.53
C LEU A 530 45.24 -29.80 5.25
N SER A 531 45.09 -31.13 5.26
CA SER A 531 44.36 -31.89 4.24
C SER A 531 43.66 -33.12 4.83
N ARG A 532 42.67 -33.71 4.14
CA ARG A 532 41.98 -34.93 4.59
C ARG A 532 42.76 -36.20 4.23
N PRO A 533 42.78 -37.24 5.09
CA PRO A 533 43.38 -38.54 4.77
C PRO A 533 42.59 -39.33 3.72
N SER A 534 43.28 -39.91 2.73
CA SER A 534 42.71 -40.56 1.53
C SER A 534 41.73 -41.72 1.79
N ARG A 535 41.65 -42.25 3.01
CA ARG A 535 40.69 -43.33 3.39
C ARG A 535 39.30 -42.82 3.79
N SER A 536 39.10 -41.50 3.89
CA SER A 536 37.80 -40.86 4.22
C SER A 536 37.00 -40.41 2.98
N LEU A 537 37.27 -41.00 1.81
CA LEU A 537 36.51 -40.80 0.57
C LEU A 537 35.16 -41.55 0.55
N GLU A 538 34.70 -42.11 1.67
CA GLU A 538 33.29 -42.47 1.83
C GLU A 538 32.46 -41.19 1.93
N TYR A 539 32.12 -40.67 0.75
CA TYR A 539 31.10 -39.65 0.53
C TYR A 539 29.87 -39.97 1.40
N ARG A 540 29.68 -39.23 2.50
CA ARG A 540 28.36 -39.17 3.12
C ARG A 540 27.48 -38.41 2.12
N PRO A 541 26.47 -39.04 1.52
CA PRO A 541 25.57 -38.33 0.64
C PRO A 541 24.96 -37.19 1.45
N PHE A 542 25.09 -35.98 0.89
CA PHE A 542 24.42 -34.75 1.29
C PHE A 542 23.08 -35.09 1.98
N ARG A 543 23.04 -35.02 3.32
CA ARG A 543 21.78 -35.21 4.03
C ARG A 543 20.97 -33.97 3.71
N ARG A 544 19.98 -34.11 2.83
CA ARG A 544 18.93 -33.11 2.62
C ARG A 544 18.30 -32.80 3.98
N ALA A 545 18.80 -31.79 4.67
CA ALA A 545 18.05 -31.12 5.70
C ALA A 545 16.90 -30.44 4.96
N SER A 546 15.72 -31.07 4.97
CA SER A 546 14.50 -30.33 4.73
C SER A 546 14.46 -29.25 5.81
N VAL A 547 14.78 -28.02 5.42
CA VAL A 547 14.63 -26.85 6.26
C VAL A 547 13.22 -26.88 6.82
N GLY A 548 13.13 -27.08 8.13
CA GLY A 548 11.91 -26.91 8.89
C GLY A 548 11.61 -25.43 8.99
N PHE A 549 11.10 -24.83 7.92
CA PHE A 549 10.34 -23.59 8.07
C PHE A 549 9.01 -23.98 8.73
N ASN A 550 8.75 -23.37 9.89
CA ASN A 550 7.62 -23.67 10.75
C ASN A 550 6.30 -23.79 9.99
N LYS A 551 5.80 -25.03 9.88
CA LYS A 551 4.46 -25.35 9.39
C LYS A 551 3.46 -25.11 10.51
N ILE A 552 3.19 -23.84 10.80
CA ILE A 552 1.97 -23.42 11.49
C ILE A 552 1.01 -22.98 10.37
N ILE A 553 -0.20 -23.55 10.34
CA ILE A 553 -1.32 -23.38 9.37
C ILE A 553 -1.25 -24.42 8.21
N THR A 554 -2.16 -25.38 7.99
CA THR A 554 -3.48 -25.73 8.54
C THR A 554 -3.74 -27.23 8.27
N LYS A 555 -4.36 -27.94 9.21
CA LYS A 555 -5.03 -29.22 8.96
C LYS A 555 -6.31 -28.96 8.17
N THR A 556 -6.39 -29.43 6.93
CA THR A 556 -7.67 -29.84 6.31
C THR A 556 -7.41 -30.96 5.31
N ASN A 557 -8.21 -32.02 5.45
CA ASN A 557 -8.23 -33.21 4.63
C ASN A 557 -8.44 -32.88 3.14
N THR A 558 -7.70 -33.56 2.25
CA THR A 558 -8.31 -34.38 1.18
C THR A 558 -7.24 -35.24 0.52
N SER A 559 -7.53 -36.54 0.49
CA SER A 559 -6.89 -37.59 -0.28
C SER A 559 -6.99 -37.35 -1.79
N THR A 560 -6.07 -37.96 -2.53
CA THR A 560 -6.02 -38.18 -4.00
C THR A 560 -5.29 -37.12 -4.83
N ARG A 561 -4.02 -37.42 -5.16
CA ARG A 561 -3.56 -37.68 -6.54
C ARG A 561 -2.08 -38.09 -6.54
N ARG A 562 -1.85 -39.38 -6.81
CA ARG A 562 -0.58 -39.92 -7.33
C ARG A 562 -0.49 -39.52 -8.81
N ALA A 563 0.55 -38.80 -9.21
CA ALA A 563 1.06 -38.83 -10.58
C ALA A 563 2.46 -38.18 -10.65
N GLU A 564 3.39 -38.92 -11.26
CA GLU A 564 4.56 -38.45 -12.01
C GLU A 564 5.75 -37.82 -11.26
N LYS A 565 6.62 -38.70 -10.74
CA LYS A 565 8.05 -38.43 -10.54
C LYS A 565 8.79 -38.65 -11.87
N ARG A 566 9.01 -37.58 -12.65
CA ARG A 566 9.98 -37.57 -13.77
C ARG A 566 11.29 -36.91 -13.32
N ASN A 567 12.39 -37.63 -13.54
CA ASN A 567 13.77 -37.25 -13.24
C ASN A 567 14.16 -35.88 -13.85
N THR A 568 14.14 -34.83 -13.04
CA THR A 568 14.74 -33.51 -13.33
C THR A 568 15.56 -33.06 -12.12
N ASN A 569 16.62 -33.80 -11.80
CA ASN A 569 17.56 -33.45 -10.73
C ASN A 569 18.93 -33.12 -11.34
N SER A 570 19.21 -31.85 -11.61
CA SER A 570 20.58 -31.30 -11.54
C SER A 570 20.69 -29.78 -11.77
N VAL A 571 19.69 -29.11 -12.35
CA VAL A 571 19.82 -27.67 -12.71
C VAL A 571 18.87 -26.74 -11.94
N ARG A 572 17.87 -27.28 -11.23
CA ARG A 572 16.69 -26.54 -10.79
C ARG A 572 16.77 -25.86 -9.41
N ARG A 573 17.97 -25.55 -8.89
CA ARG A 573 18.13 -25.11 -7.48
C ARG A 573 18.83 -23.77 -7.25
N THR A 574 19.20 -23.05 -8.29
CA THR A 574 19.88 -21.76 -8.18
C THR A 574 18.94 -20.55 -8.02
N THR A 575 17.62 -20.75 -7.96
CA THR A 575 16.57 -19.69 -7.95
C THR A 575 15.58 -19.78 -6.78
N THR A 576 15.92 -20.50 -5.70
CA THR A 576 15.00 -20.85 -4.59
C THR A 576 14.24 -19.66 -3.99
N PHE A 577 14.89 -18.51 -3.82
CA PHE A 577 14.25 -17.33 -3.25
C PHE A 577 13.13 -16.75 -4.14
N MET A 578 13.29 -16.77 -5.47
CA MET A 578 12.32 -16.16 -6.40
C MET A 578 11.16 -17.11 -6.75
N ASP A 579 11.45 -18.41 -6.89
CA ASP A 579 10.43 -19.45 -7.11
C ASP A 579 9.46 -19.54 -5.92
N GLU A 580 9.98 -19.39 -4.70
CA GLU A 580 9.17 -19.37 -3.48
C GLU A 580 8.27 -18.13 -3.42
N ASN A 581 8.78 -16.95 -3.78
CA ASN A 581 7.99 -15.70 -3.76
C ASN A 581 6.80 -15.70 -4.74
N LEU A 582 6.95 -16.23 -5.97
CA LEU A 582 5.83 -16.28 -6.92
C LEU A 582 4.77 -17.31 -6.52
N VAL A 583 5.21 -18.48 -6.04
CA VAL A 583 4.32 -19.51 -5.51
C VAL A 583 3.56 -18.99 -4.29
N GLU A 584 4.23 -18.28 -3.39
CA GLU A 584 3.62 -17.66 -2.23
C GLU A 584 2.69 -16.49 -2.59
N TYR A 585 2.99 -15.71 -3.63
CA TYR A 585 2.07 -14.67 -4.11
C TYR A 585 0.76 -15.29 -4.62
N GLN A 586 0.86 -16.39 -5.38
CA GLN A 586 -0.31 -17.15 -5.82
C GLN A 586 -1.05 -17.82 -4.64
N GLN A 587 -0.31 -18.29 -3.64
CA GLN A 587 -0.90 -18.82 -2.40
C GLN A 587 -1.54 -17.72 -1.56
N MET A 588 -1.00 -16.50 -1.55
CA MET A 588 -1.58 -15.33 -0.88
C MET A 588 -2.92 -14.97 -1.50
N LEU A 589 -3.04 -14.96 -2.83
CA LEU A 589 -4.31 -14.73 -3.50
C LEU A 589 -5.36 -15.78 -3.11
N LYS A 590 -4.96 -17.06 -3.05
CA LYS A 590 -5.85 -18.15 -2.57
C LYS A 590 -6.17 -18.03 -1.08
N ALA A 591 -5.20 -17.60 -0.28
CA ALA A 591 -5.36 -17.36 1.15
C ALA A 591 -6.26 -16.14 1.41
N ALA A 592 -6.28 -15.14 0.52
CA ALA A 592 -7.18 -14.00 0.60
C ALA A 592 -8.63 -14.39 0.38
N ASP A 593 -8.89 -15.24 -0.62
CA ASP A 593 -10.23 -15.78 -0.81
C ASP A 593 -10.66 -16.70 0.37
N ALA A 594 -9.73 -17.48 0.92
CA ALA A 594 -9.99 -18.31 2.10
C ALA A 594 -10.19 -17.49 3.39
N GLN A 595 -9.43 -16.42 3.57
CA GLN A 595 -9.54 -15.51 4.71
C GLN A 595 -10.82 -14.67 4.62
N MET A 596 -11.20 -14.22 3.42
CA MET A 596 -12.52 -13.64 3.18
C MET A 596 -13.63 -14.61 3.57
N ALA A 597 -13.53 -15.89 3.17
CA ALA A 597 -14.51 -16.91 3.58
C ALA A 597 -14.54 -17.10 5.10
N LYS A 598 -13.38 -17.10 5.76
CA LYS A 598 -13.26 -17.19 7.22
C LYS A 598 -13.80 -15.95 7.92
N GLU A 599 -13.54 -14.74 7.44
CA GLU A 599 -14.09 -13.50 8.00
C GLU A 599 -15.61 -13.46 7.91
N ILE A 600 -16.18 -13.99 6.81
CA ILE A 600 -17.63 -14.16 6.68
C ILE A 600 -18.16 -15.15 7.73
N GLU A 601 -17.42 -16.21 8.03
CA GLU A 601 -17.75 -17.15 9.10
C GLU A 601 -17.55 -16.53 10.50
N ASP A 602 -16.51 -15.73 10.73
CA ASP A 602 -16.21 -15.09 12.02
C ASP A 602 -17.19 -13.94 12.36
N MET A 603 -17.86 -13.36 11.36
CA MET A 603 -19.05 -12.51 11.59
C MET A 603 -20.13 -13.22 12.43
N THR A 604 -20.12 -14.55 12.53
CA THR A 604 -21.06 -15.34 13.33
C THR A 604 -20.77 -15.33 14.83
N HIS A 605 -19.52 -15.05 15.25
CA HIS A 605 -19.10 -15.20 16.65
C HIS A 605 -19.23 -13.94 17.51
N GLY A 606 -19.64 -12.80 16.93
CA GLY A 606 -20.06 -11.62 17.69
C GLY A 606 -19.04 -11.03 18.66
N ARG A 607 -17.76 -11.43 18.61
CA ARG A 607 -16.73 -10.93 19.55
C ARG A 607 -15.85 -9.83 18.98
N GLU A 608 -15.54 -9.84 17.68
CA GLU A 608 -14.71 -8.79 17.08
C GLU A 608 -15.51 -7.63 16.46
N HIS A 609 -16.70 -7.90 15.92
CA HIS A 609 -17.61 -6.84 15.43
C HIS A 609 -18.05 -5.86 16.53
N PHE A 610 -18.06 -6.28 17.80
CA PHE A 610 -18.36 -5.43 18.96
C PHE A 610 -17.21 -4.51 19.38
N ARG A 611 -15.98 -4.69 18.89
CA ARG A 611 -14.85 -3.81 19.24
C ARG A 611 -14.99 -2.42 18.60
N ASN A 612 -15.70 -2.31 17.48
CA ASN A 612 -16.05 -1.03 16.83
C ASN A 612 -17.28 -0.33 17.43
N GLU A 613 -18.09 -0.98 18.29
CA GLU A 613 -19.15 -0.28 19.06
C GLU A 613 -18.55 0.81 19.96
N SER A 614 -17.26 0.71 20.32
CA SER A 614 -16.59 1.73 21.11
C SER A 614 -16.52 3.11 20.43
N LYS A 615 -16.58 3.18 19.09
CA LYS A 615 -16.48 4.43 18.31
C LYS A 615 -17.84 5.09 18.00
N LEU A 616 -18.95 4.37 18.15
CA LEU A 616 -20.31 4.82 17.84
C LEU A 616 -21.12 5.01 19.13
N ASN A 617 -22.00 6.01 19.16
CA ASN A 617 -22.95 6.18 20.25
C ASN A 617 -24.17 5.26 20.05
N ARG A 618 -24.51 4.44 21.05
CA ARG A 618 -25.58 3.42 20.95
C ARG A 618 -26.98 4.00 20.68
N PHE A 619 -27.23 5.22 21.16
CA PHE A 619 -28.53 5.90 21.02
C PHE A 619 -28.60 6.76 19.77
N THR A 620 -27.61 7.63 19.53
CA THR A 620 -27.63 8.58 18.42
C THR A 620 -27.06 8.03 17.12
N LEU A 621 -26.36 6.89 17.16
CA LEU A 621 -25.58 6.30 16.06
C LEU A 621 -24.46 7.21 15.51
N MET A 622 -24.23 8.38 16.11
CA MET A 622 -23.18 9.32 15.72
C MET A 622 -21.80 8.76 16.09
N PHE A 623 -20.77 9.15 15.33
CA PHE A 623 -19.40 8.89 15.72
C PHE A 623 -19.03 9.72 16.95
N LYS A 624 -18.28 9.15 17.89
CA LYS A 624 -17.78 9.89 19.07
C LYS A 624 -16.81 11.00 18.68
N ASN A 625 -16.09 10.84 17.56
CA ASN A 625 -15.20 11.87 17.03
C ASN A 625 -15.93 12.74 16.01
N CYS A 626 -16.01 14.04 16.29
CA CYS A 626 -16.65 15.04 15.44
C CYS A 626 -16.01 15.14 14.04
N GLN A 627 -14.70 14.91 13.91
CA GLN A 627 -14.03 14.95 12.60
C GLN A 627 -14.48 13.82 11.67
N MET A 628 -14.64 12.61 12.21
CA MET A 628 -15.14 11.46 11.45
C MET A 628 -16.60 11.66 11.02
N GLU A 629 -17.41 12.28 11.88
CA GLU A 629 -18.78 12.65 11.55
C GLU A 629 -18.83 13.64 10.38
N LYS A 630 -17.99 14.68 10.41
CA LYS A 630 -17.91 15.65 9.31
C LYS A 630 -17.51 14.99 7.98
N GLN A 631 -16.56 14.06 7.99
CA GLN A 631 -16.15 13.30 6.80
C GLN A 631 -17.29 12.44 6.26
N PHE A 632 -18.02 11.74 7.14
CA PHE A 632 -19.17 10.93 6.76
C PHE A 632 -20.29 11.77 6.11
N LEU A 633 -20.54 12.97 6.63
CA LEU A 633 -21.60 13.85 6.11
C LEU A 633 -21.27 14.46 4.75
N LEU A 634 -19.99 14.61 4.42
CA LEU A 634 -19.52 15.12 3.14
C LEU A 634 -19.51 14.05 2.04
N LEU A 635 -19.87 12.79 2.34
CA LEU A 635 -19.95 11.73 1.33
C LEU A 635 -21.03 12.04 0.27
N PRO A 636 -20.69 11.91 -1.03
CA PRO A 636 -21.65 12.08 -2.10
C PRO A 636 -22.68 10.94 -2.13
N ASP A 637 -23.91 11.25 -2.56
CA ASP A 637 -24.97 10.25 -2.72
C ASP A 637 -25.35 10.07 -4.22
N PRO A 638 -24.75 9.09 -4.91
CA PRO A 638 -25.02 8.85 -6.33
C PRO A 638 -26.40 8.23 -6.60
N LEU A 639 -27.08 7.71 -5.58
CA LEU A 639 -28.41 7.12 -5.67
C LEU A 639 -29.53 8.17 -5.62
N PHE A 640 -29.19 9.43 -5.31
CA PHE A 640 -30.15 10.52 -5.11
C PHE A 640 -31.14 10.70 -6.27
N LYS A 641 -30.68 10.55 -7.52
CA LYS A 641 -31.51 10.63 -8.73
C LYS A 641 -32.65 9.60 -8.76
N TYR A 642 -32.43 8.41 -8.19
CA TYR A 642 -33.44 7.35 -8.16
C TYR A 642 -34.50 7.62 -7.08
N TYR A 643 -34.11 8.20 -5.93
CA TYR A 643 -35.07 8.66 -4.92
C TYR A 643 -36.00 9.71 -5.49
N MET A 644 -35.47 10.67 -6.27
CA MET A 644 -36.25 11.73 -6.90
C MET A 644 -37.26 11.21 -7.93
N THR A 645 -36.91 10.18 -8.72
CA THR A 645 -37.86 9.54 -9.63
C THR A 645 -38.95 8.78 -8.89
N CYS A 646 -38.59 8.09 -7.79
CA CYS A 646 -39.56 7.37 -6.97
C CYS A 646 -40.55 8.33 -6.30
N CYS A 647 -40.08 9.48 -5.81
CA CYS A 647 -40.92 10.55 -5.26
C CYS A 647 -41.94 11.06 -6.28
N LEU A 648 -41.52 11.28 -7.54
CA LEU A 648 -42.44 11.72 -8.60
C LEU A 648 -43.54 10.68 -8.87
N ILE A 649 -43.19 9.40 -8.95
CA ILE A 649 -44.17 8.34 -9.24
C ILE A 649 -45.17 8.22 -8.10
N ILE A 650 -44.73 8.15 -6.84
CA ILE A 650 -45.64 8.03 -5.70
C ILE A 650 -46.48 9.30 -5.54
N PHE A 651 -45.91 10.47 -5.81
CA PHE A 651 -46.68 11.72 -5.83
C PHE A 651 -47.79 11.70 -6.89
N LEU A 652 -47.54 11.18 -8.09
CA LEU A 652 -48.56 11.00 -9.12
C LEU A 652 -49.66 10.02 -8.67
N LEU A 653 -49.31 8.96 -7.95
CA LEU A 653 -50.29 8.03 -7.36
C LEU A 653 -51.14 8.73 -6.28
N MET A 654 -50.54 9.54 -5.40
CA MET A 654 -51.27 10.34 -4.41
C MET A 654 -52.19 11.38 -5.07
N PHE A 655 -51.72 12.05 -6.12
CA PHE A 655 -52.53 12.97 -6.93
C PHE A 655 -53.75 12.25 -7.52
N LEU A 656 -53.57 11.03 -8.02
CA LEU A 656 -54.63 10.24 -8.62
C LEU A 656 -55.65 9.74 -7.57
N ILE A 657 -55.18 9.32 -6.38
CA ILE A 657 -56.07 8.99 -5.25
C ILE A 657 -56.91 10.22 -4.85
N ASN A 658 -56.27 11.39 -4.71
CA ASN A 658 -56.99 12.63 -4.35
C ASN A 658 -57.98 13.06 -5.45
N GLY A 659 -57.66 12.86 -6.73
CA GLY A 659 -58.55 13.23 -7.85
C GLY A 659 -59.75 12.30 -8.05
N LEU A 660 -59.60 11.02 -7.74
CA LEU A 660 -60.72 10.08 -7.75
C LEU A 660 -61.70 10.31 -6.59
N THR A 661 -61.19 10.80 -5.46
CA THR A 661 -61.96 10.92 -4.21
C THR A 661 -62.64 12.28 -4.03
N THR A 662 -62.25 13.31 -4.78
CA THR A 662 -62.96 14.59 -4.80
C THR A 662 -64.14 14.56 -5.76
N ARG A 663 -65.38 14.78 -5.28
CA ARG A 663 -66.53 14.99 -6.16
C ARG A 663 -66.34 16.29 -6.95
N TRP A 664 -66.14 16.16 -8.27
CA TRP A 664 -65.67 17.23 -9.16
C TRP A 664 -66.61 18.45 -9.28
N PHE A 665 -67.89 18.34 -8.90
CA PHE A 665 -68.92 19.34 -9.19
C PHE A 665 -69.57 20.01 -7.95
N GLU A 666 -69.45 19.45 -6.74
CA GLU A 666 -70.04 20.04 -5.52
C GLU A 666 -68.94 20.57 -4.59
N GLY A 667 -68.72 21.90 -4.56
CA GLY A 667 -67.78 22.53 -3.63
C GLY A 667 -66.31 22.59 -4.11
N PHE A 668 -66.08 22.92 -5.38
CA PHE A 668 -64.74 22.99 -5.98
C PHE A 668 -63.79 23.99 -5.28
N ASN A 669 -62.85 23.46 -4.48
CA ASN A 669 -61.80 24.23 -3.80
C ASN A 669 -60.55 24.38 -4.69
N TRP A 670 -60.61 25.31 -5.65
CA TRP A 670 -59.56 25.54 -6.66
C TRP A 670 -58.15 25.74 -6.07
N TYR A 671 -58.04 26.35 -4.88
CA TYR A 671 -56.77 26.66 -4.24
C TYR A 671 -55.96 25.41 -3.85
N ALA A 672 -56.62 24.32 -3.46
CA ALA A 672 -55.94 23.09 -3.06
C ALA A 672 -55.33 22.36 -4.27
N TRP A 673 -56.03 22.37 -5.40
CA TRP A 673 -55.55 21.84 -6.69
C TRP A 673 -54.40 22.65 -7.27
N VAL A 674 -54.41 23.98 -7.09
CA VAL A 674 -53.29 24.84 -7.48
C VAL A 674 -52.03 24.54 -6.66
N LEU A 675 -52.16 24.35 -5.35
CA LEU A 675 -51.03 23.97 -4.48
C LEU A 675 -50.45 22.60 -4.87
N LEU A 676 -51.33 21.63 -5.14
CA LEU A 676 -50.97 20.28 -5.59
C LEU A 676 -50.23 20.30 -6.95
N GLY A 677 -50.74 21.09 -7.90
CA GLY A 677 -50.13 21.29 -9.21
C GLY A 677 -48.79 22.02 -9.13
N ALA A 678 -48.64 23.00 -8.24
CA ALA A 678 -47.37 23.69 -8.02
C ALA A 678 -46.28 22.74 -7.52
N LEU A 679 -46.60 21.86 -6.56
CA LEU A 679 -45.66 20.84 -6.07
C LEU A 679 -45.27 19.84 -7.17
N LEU A 680 -46.23 19.43 -8.01
CA LEU A 680 -45.96 18.56 -9.16
C LEU A 680 -44.95 19.19 -10.13
N ILE A 681 -45.14 20.48 -10.46
CA ILE A 681 -44.24 21.22 -11.34
C ILE A 681 -42.84 21.30 -10.73
N VAL A 682 -42.73 21.57 -9.43
CA VAL A 682 -41.43 21.56 -8.73
C VAL A 682 -40.75 20.19 -8.82
N LEU A 683 -41.47 19.10 -8.58
CA LEU A 683 -40.91 17.74 -8.68
C LEU A 683 -40.46 17.36 -10.10
N ILE A 684 -41.19 17.82 -11.12
CA ILE A 684 -40.84 17.61 -12.53
C ILE A 684 -39.58 18.42 -12.89
N LEU A 685 -39.49 19.69 -12.47
CA LEU A 685 -38.33 20.54 -12.73
C LEU A 685 -37.04 20.05 -12.04
N LEU A 686 -37.16 19.37 -10.91
CA LEU A 686 -36.01 18.77 -10.21
C LEU A 686 -35.44 17.53 -10.92
N GLN A 687 -36.20 16.82 -11.75
CA GLN A 687 -35.71 15.61 -12.45
C GLN A 687 -34.54 15.87 -13.41
N PRO A 688 -34.62 16.82 -14.37
CA PRO A 688 -33.49 17.08 -15.26
C PRO A 688 -32.26 17.55 -14.47
N LEU A 689 -32.44 18.33 -13.39
CA LEU A 689 -31.34 18.80 -12.54
C LEU A 689 -30.60 17.65 -11.84
N THR A 690 -31.28 16.57 -11.43
CA THR A 690 -30.63 15.45 -10.75
C THR A 690 -30.05 14.40 -11.72
N TRP A 691 -30.64 14.24 -12.90
CA TRP A 691 -30.20 13.25 -13.89
C TRP A 691 -29.09 13.73 -14.83
N PHE A 692 -28.94 15.05 -15.01
CA PHE A 692 -28.06 15.62 -16.03
C PHE A 692 -26.60 15.17 -15.92
N GLN A 693 -25.99 15.22 -14.72
CA GLN A 693 -24.60 14.79 -14.54
C GLN A 693 -24.38 13.33 -14.98
N PHE A 694 -25.32 12.44 -14.63
CA PHE A 694 -25.22 11.02 -14.96
C PHE A 694 -25.38 10.76 -16.47
N LEU A 695 -26.37 11.39 -17.11
CA LEU A 695 -26.59 11.24 -18.55
C LEU A 695 -25.42 11.80 -19.37
N TRP A 696 -24.87 12.94 -18.93
CA TRP A 696 -23.73 13.59 -19.58
C TRP A 696 -22.47 12.74 -19.50
N THR A 697 -22.12 12.27 -18.30
CA THR A 697 -20.94 11.42 -18.06
C THR A 697 -21.02 10.07 -18.78
N LYS A 698 -22.23 9.51 -18.95
CA LYS A 698 -22.44 8.27 -19.72
C LYS A 698 -22.19 8.46 -21.23
N HIS A 699 -22.50 9.62 -21.79
CA HIS A 699 -22.43 9.85 -23.24
C HIS A 699 -21.09 10.45 -23.70
N ASN A 700 -20.52 11.39 -22.94
CA ASN A 700 -19.37 12.20 -23.36
C ASN A 700 -18.07 11.88 -22.59
N SER A 701 -17.96 10.68 -22.01
CA SER A 701 -16.73 10.20 -21.35
C SER A 701 -16.09 11.22 -20.41
N TYR A 702 -16.91 11.88 -19.59
CA TYR A 702 -16.50 12.78 -18.49
C TYR A 702 -15.92 14.15 -18.88
N GLU A 703 -15.96 14.55 -20.16
CA GLU A 703 -15.63 15.94 -20.53
C GLU A 703 -16.70 16.92 -20.03
N GLU A 704 -16.28 18.08 -19.50
CA GLU A 704 -17.22 19.13 -19.07
C GLU A 704 -17.97 19.76 -20.26
N PRO A 705 -19.25 20.15 -20.09
CA PRO A 705 -19.99 20.81 -21.16
C PRO A 705 -19.35 22.15 -21.55
N ARG A 706 -19.11 22.35 -22.84
CA ARG A 706 -18.56 23.62 -23.36
C ARG A 706 -19.57 24.78 -23.32
N ASN A 707 -20.87 24.49 -23.41
CA ASN A 707 -21.91 25.52 -23.39
C ASN A 707 -22.14 26.00 -21.94
N LYS A 708 -22.17 27.33 -21.72
CA LYS A 708 -22.32 27.95 -20.39
C LYS A 708 -23.57 27.47 -19.64
N PHE A 709 -24.70 27.32 -20.34
CA PHE A 709 -25.94 26.84 -19.74
C PHE A 709 -25.83 25.36 -19.31
N LEU A 710 -25.33 24.48 -20.19
CA LEU A 710 -25.15 23.06 -19.86
C LEU A 710 -24.13 22.86 -18.74
N ARG A 711 -23.07 23.68 -18.68
CA ARG A 711 -22.10 23.67 -17.59
C ARG A 711 -22.74 24.08 -16.27
N TRP A 712 -23.56 25.12 -16.28
CA TRP A 712 -24.33 25.52 -15.09
C TRP A 712 -25.25 24.40 -14.61
N VAL A 713 -25.99 23.72 -15.51
CA VAL A 713 -26.84 22.57 -15.13
C VAL A 713 -26.00 21.41 -14.58
N PHE A 714 -24.83 21.14 -15.17
CA PHE A 714 -23.88 20.13 -14.70
C PHE A 714 -23.34 20.44 -13.29
N ASP A 715 -22.96 21.69 -13.05
CA ASP A 715 -22.44 22.15 -11.75
C ASP A 715 -23.52 22.10 -10.67
N VAL A 716 -24.75 22.51 -11.00
CA VAL A 716 -25.90 22.40 -10.08
C VAL A 716 -26.19 20.94 -9.77
N SER A 717 -26.22 20.06 -10.78
CA SER A 717 -26.41 18.62 -10.61
C SER A 717 -25.35 18.00 -9.70
N THR A 718 -24.09 18.36 -9.92
CA THR A 718 -22.95 17.90 -9.11
C THR A 718 -23.00 18.42 -7.68
N LYS A 719 -23.37 19.69 -7.48
CA LYS A 719 -23.56 20.29 -6.15
C LYS A 719 -24.67 19.62 -5.36
N ILE A 720 -25.78 19.23 -6.01
CA ILE A 720 -26.89 18.49 -5.36
C ILE A 720 -26.40 17.14 -4.82
N ILE A 721 -25.57 16.42 -5.57
CA ILE A 721 -25.06 15.09 -5.18
C ILE A 721 -24.01 15.18 -4.06
N LYS A 722 -23.14 16.20 -4.10
CA LYS A 722 -22.03 16.37 -3.14
C LYS A 722 -22.42 17.10 -1.85
N SER A 723 -23.35 18.06 -1.91
CA SER A 723 -23.70 18.89 -0.75
C SER A 723 -24.82 18.27 0.07
N ALA A 724 -24.50 17.86 1.30
CA ALA A 724 -25.49 17.38 2.25
C ALA A 724 -26.58 18.43 2.56
N HIS A 725 -26.21 19.72 2.67
CA HIS A 725 -27.15 20.79 3.01
C HIS A 725 -28.23 21.00 1.92
N ILE A 726 -27.83 20.98 0.64
CA ILE A 726 -28.77 21.11 -0.48
C ILE A 726 -29.70 19.90 -0.53
N ARG A 727 -29.15 18.69 -0.34
CA ARG A 727 -29.93 17.45 -0.28
C ARG A 727 -30.96 17.49 0.86
N THR A 728 -30.58 17.92 2.06
CA THR A 728 -31.49 18.04 3.21
C THR A 728 -32.56 19.10 2.99
N ALA A 729 -32.26 20.20 2.30
CA ALA A 729 -33.23 21.25 1.99
C ALA A 729 -34.28 20.77 0.97
N ILE A 730 -33.84 20.07 -0.10
CA ILE A 730 -34.75 19.46 -1.08
C ILE A 730 -35.64 18.42 -0.39
N TYR A 731 -35.07 17.57 0.46
CA TYR A 731 -35.81 16.60 1.25
C TYR A 731 -36.88 17.27 2.14
N LEU A 732 -36.53 18.33 2.88
CA LEU A 732 -37.49 19.04 3.74
C LEU A 732 -38.65 19.63 2.93
N MET A 733 -38.34 20.26 1.79
CA MET A 733 -39.36 20.79 0.87
C MET A 733 -40.33 19.71 0.37
N ILE A 734 -39.80 18.54 0.01
CA ILE A 734 -40.61 17.40 -0.46
C ILE A 734 -41.47 16.85 0.69
N SER A 735 -40.91 16.64 1.87
CA SER A 735 -41.64 16.10 3.03
C SER A 735 -42.78 17.02 3.47
N ILE A 736 -42.56 18.33 3.51
CA ILE A 736 -43.62 19.31 3.83
C ILE A 736 -44.68 19.32 2.72
N GLY A 737 -44.26 19.30 1.45
CA GLY A 737 -45.17 19.25 0.31
C GLY A 737 -46.08 18.02 0.37
N LEU A 738 -45.51 16.83 0.57
CA LEU A 738 -46.25 15.57 0.70
C LEU A 738 -47.24 15.60 1.87
N ALA A 739 -46.82 16.13 3.03
CA ALA A 739 -47.69 16.31 4.19
C ALA A 739 -48.89 17.21 3.90
N ALA A 740 -48.67 18.32 3.20
CA ALA A 740 -49.74 19.22 2.81
C ALA A 740 -50.73 18.51 1.87
N THR A 741 -50.21 17.73 0.91
CA THR A 741 -51.05 17.01 -0.07
C THR A 741 -51.92 15.91 0.54
N SER A 742 -51.49 15.29 1.65
CA SER A 742 -52.29 14.28 2.35
C SER A 742 -53.43 14.85 3.19
N VAL A 743 -53.45 16.16 3.49
CA VAL A 743 -54.53 16.83 4.25
C VAL A 743 -55.53 17.58 3.35
N VAL A 744 -55.23 17.75 2.06
CA VAL A 744 -56.09 18.47 1.10
C VAL A 744 -57.55 17.99 1.15
N ASN A 745 -57.76 16.67 1.17
CA ASN A 745 -59.11 16.09 1.19
C ASN A 745 -59.83 16.34 2.53
N VAL A 746 -59.10 16.41 3.65
CA VAL A 746 -59.66 16.73 4.97
C VAL A 746 -60.16 18.18 5.02
N ILE A 747 -59.39 19.10 4.44
CA ILE A 747 -59.74 20.53 4.39
C ILE A 747 -60.92 20.76 3.43
N ALA A 748 -61.00 20.00 2.33
CA ALA A 748 -62.08 20.12 1.36
C ALA A 748 -63.42 19.57 1.87
N CYS A 749 -63.41 18.79 2.95
CA CYS A 749 -64.60 18.15 3.51
C CYS A 749 -65.49 19.15 4.29
N ARG A 750 -66.74 19.35 3.81
CA ARG A 750 -67.74 20.22 4.45
C ARG A 750 -68.84 19.40 5.11
N GLU A 751 -69.11 19.69 6.38
CA GLU A 751 -70.22 19.11 7.14
C GLU A 751 -71.52 19.85 6.79
N VAL A 752 -72.55 19.12 6.37
CA VAL A 752 -73.87 19.68 6.07
C VAL A 752 -74.83 19.29 7.19
N PRO A 753 -75.35 20.26 7.98
CA PRO A 753 -76.37 19.97 8.97
C PRO A 753 -77.71 19.69 8.28
N VAL A 754 -78.27 18.50 8.49
CA VAL A 754 -79.61 18.11 7.97
C VAL A 754 -80.66 18.39 9.05
N PRO A 755 -81.71 19.19 8.78
CA PRO A 755 -82.80 19.38 9.72
C PRO A 755 -83.79 18.21 9.58
N ALA A 756 -83.74 17.25 10.52
CA ALA A 756 -84.76 16.23 10.88
C ALA A 756 -84.25 14.77 11.06
N ALA A 757 -82.94 14.52 11.08
CA ALA A 757 -82.39 13.23 11.52
C ALA A 757 -81.12 13.46 12.37
N GLU A 758 -80.87 12.61 13.36
CA GLU A 758 -79.67 12.64 14.23
C GLU A 758 -78.33 12.35 13.48
N SER A 759 -78.31 12.37 12.14
CA SER A 759 -77.11 12.11 11.34
C SER A 759 -76.69 13.31 10.49
N VAL A 760 -75.43 13.71 10.66
CA VAL A 760 -74.73 14.65 9.77
C VAL A 760 -74.33 13.88 8.52
N LEU A 761 -74.98 14.15 7.38
CA LEU A 761 -74.53 13.61 6.10
C LEU A 761 -73.34 14.44 5.62
N SER A 762 -72.14 13.84 5.63
CA SER A 762 -70.94 14.47 5.08
C SER A 762 -70.85 14.21 3.57
N ASN A 763 -70.51 15.22 2.77
CA ASN A 763 -70.27 15.08 1.32
C ASN A 763 -68.90 14.42 1.00
N CYS A 764 -68.32 13.70 1.97
CA CYS A 764 -66.93 13.27 1.96
C CYS A 764 -66.84 11.75 1.77
N ILE A 765 -65.98 11.32 0.85
CA ILE A 765 -65.67 9.90 0.61
C ILE A 765 -64.78 9.38 1.76
N SER A 766 -64.75 8.05 1.97
CA SER A 766 -64.11 7.32 3.10
C SER A 766 -62.84 7.96 3.68
N SER A 767 -62.76 7.98 5.01
CA SER A 767 -61.66 8.55 5.80
C SER A 767 -60.35 7.74 5.69
N TRP A 768 -60.44 6.46 5.26
CA TRP A 768 -59.27 5.61 5.03
C TRP A 768 -58.36 6.11 3.91
N HIS A 769 -58.87 6.83 2.92
CA HIS A 769 -58.04 7.41 1.85
C HIS A 769 -57.04 8.44 2.39
N VAL A 770 -57.44 9.19 3.42
CA VAL A 770 -56.56 10.14 4.12
C VAL A 770 -55.43 9.37 4.82
N THR A 771 -55.77 8.25 5.47
CA THR A 771 -54.80 7.38 6.16
C THR A 771 -53.79 6.78 5.17
N GLN A 772 -54.26 6.39 3.98
CA GLN A 772 -53.44 5.82 2.92
C GLN A 772 -52.48 6.83 2.30
N CYS A 773 -52.96 8.02 1.96
CA CYS A 773 -52.12 9.12 1.48
C CYS A 773 -51.08 9.51 2.54
N TRP A 774 -51.46 9.55 3.83
CA TRP A 774 -50.54 9.78 4.93
C TRP A 774 -49.48 8.67 5.05
N GLY A 775 -49.89 7.42 4.91
CA GLY A 775 -48.99 6.25 4.91
C GLY A 775 -47.97 6.28 3.77
N LEU A 776 -48.38 6.66 2.55
CA LEU A 776 -47.46 6.83 1.42
C LEU A 776 -46.48 7.98 1.64
N ALA A 777 -46.94 9.11 2.19
CA ALA A 777 -46.07 10.23 2.55
C ALA A 777 -45.01 9.84 3.60
N LEU A 778 -45.40 9.03 4.59
CA LEU A 778 -44.47 8.49 5.58
C LEU A 778 -43.46 7.51 4.98
N LEU A 779 -43.89 6.59 4.10
CA LEU A 779 -42.98 5.66 3.42
C LEU A 779 -41.93 6.43 2.59
N LEU A 780 -42.36 7.43 1.83
CA LEU A 780 -41.49 8.30 1.03
C LEU A 780 -40.44 9.02 1.87
N ASN A 781 -40.80 9.45 3.08
CA ASN A 781 -39.92 10.17 4.00
C ASN A 781 -38.63 9.38 4.32
N PHE A 782 -38.73 8.05 4.42
CA PHE A 782 -37.61 7.18 4.78
C PHE A 782 -36.82 6.65 3.57
N LEU A 783 -37.13 7.07 2.33
CA LEU A 783 -36.36 6.67 1.13
C LEU A 783 -34.93 7.20 1.11
N PHE A 784 -34.71 8.38 1.66
CA PHE A 784 -33.46 9.11 1.50
C PHE A 784 -32.36 8.57 2.41
N SER A 785 -31.59 7.57 1.97
CA SER A 785 -30.63 6.86 2.82
C SER A 785 -29.46 7.69 3.38
N ARG A 786 -29.15 8.86 2.81
CA ARG A 786 -28.02 9.73 3.20
C ARG A 786 -28.43 11.06 3.84
N VAL A 787 -29.64 11.13 4.40
CA VAL A 787 -30.10 12.25 5.26
C VAL A 787 -29.94 11.85 6.72
N PHE A 788 -29.63 12.80 7.60
CA PHE A 788 -29.48 12.56 9.03
C PHE A 788 -30.66 11.80 9.64
N PHE A 789 -30.36 10.63 10.21
CA PHE A 789 -31.34 9.73 10.83
C PHE A 789 -32.24 10.42 11.86
N ILE A 790 -31.65 11.16 12.81
CA ILE A 790 -32.41 11.86 13.87
C ILE A 790 -33.39 12.86 13.26
N PHE A 791 -32.99 13.57 12.22
CA PHE A 791 -33.83 14.57 11.57
C PHE A 791 -35.05 13.94 10.89
N LYS A 792 -34.87 12.80 10.19
CA LYS A 792 -35.99 12.07 9.60
C LYS A 792 -36.98 11.59 10.64
N TRP A 793 -36.48 11.09 11.77
CA TRP A 793 -37.34 10.61 12.85
C TRP A 793 -38.11 11.75 13.52
N ILE A 794 -37.48 12.92 13.73
CA ILE A 794 -38.18 14.11 14.22
C ILE A 794 -39.31 14.50 13.26
N ILE A 795 -39.03 14.56 11.96
CA ILE A 795 -40.08 14.88 10.96
C ILE A 795 -41.18 13.82 10.97
N ALA A 796 -40.82 12.53 10.99
CA ALA A 796 -41.81 11.46 11.06
C ALA A 796 -42.66 11.53 12.33
N ALA A 797 -42.06 11.86 13.48
CA ALA A 797 -42.78 12.04 14.74
C ALA A 797 -43.74 13.24 14.67
N VAL A 798 -43.29 14.38 14.16
CA VAL A 798 -44.13 15.58 13.94
C VAL A 798 -45.30 15.24 13.03
N MET A 799 -45.05 14.55 11.91
CA MET A 799 -46.07 14.08 10.98
C MET A 799 -47.09 13.17 11.67
N THR A 800 -46.64 12.18 12.44
CA THR A 800 -47.55 11.29 13.18
C THR A 800 -48.37 12.04 14.21
N THR A 801 -47.76 12.95 14.99
CA THR A 801 -48.49 13.75 15.98
C THR A 801 -49.53 14.66 15.36
N PHE A 802 -49.22 15.25 14.19
CA PHE A 802 -50.16 16.09 13.46
C PHE A 802 -51.34 15.27 12.90
N TYR A 803 -51.09 14.06 12.42
CA TYR A 803 -52.15 13.15 12.01
C TYR A 803 -53.06 12.74 13.17
N LEU A 804 -52.48 12.42 14.34
CA LEU A 804 -53.26 12.14 15.55
C LEU A 804 -54.14 13.34 15.94
N TRP A 805 -53.61 14.56 15.83
CA TRP A 805 -54.38 15.77 16.09
C TRP A 805 -55.55 15.94 15.11
N ILE A 806 -55.38 15.59 13.83
CA ILE A 806 -56.45 15.60 12.84
C ILE A 806 -57.58 14.62 13.21
N VAL A 807 -57.23 13.38 13.60
CA VAL A 807 -58.20 12.30 13.89
C VAL A 807 -59.00 12.59 15.16
N TRP A 808 -58.35 13.11 16.21
CA TRP A 808 -59.00 13.26 17.52
C TRP A 808 -59.66 14.62 17.73
N GLU A 809 -59.09 15.71 17.22
CA GLU A 809 -59.53 17.08 17.55
C GLU A 809 -60.16 17.84 16.36
N ILE A 810 -59.58 17.76 15.16
CA ILE A 810 -59.99 18.65 14.04
C ILE A 810 -61.24 18.13 13.32
N LYS A 811 -61.28 16.85 12.98
CA LYS A 811 -62.36 16.24 12.17
C LYS A 811 -62.84 14.92 12.75
N THR A 812 -63.10 14.91 14.06
CA THR A 812 -63.53 13.72 14.80
C THR A 812 -64.78 13.06 14.19
N SER A 813 -65.75 13.85 13.74
CA SER A 813 -66.99 13.37 13.09
C SER A 813 -66.77 12.57 11.81
N LEU A 814 -65.65 12.79 11.10
CA LEU A 814 -65.30 12.08 9.87
C LEU A 814 -64.81 10.65 10.13
N PHE A 815 -64.17 10.41 11.28
CA PHE A 815 -63.53 9.14 11.62
C PHE A 815 -64.37 8.24 12.54
N ILE A 816 -65.46 8.75 13.13
CA ILE A 816 -66.32 8.00 14.07
C ILE A 816 -67.21 6.98 13.35
N ASN A 817 -67.66 7.29 12.12
CA ASN A 817 -68.67 6.50 11.40
C ASN A 817 -68.08 5.61 10.28
N ASP A 818 -66.77 5.35 10.28
CA ASP A 818 -66.08 4.58 9.23
C ASP A 818 -65.72 3.15 9.68
N VAL A 819 -65.27 2.32 8.75
CA VAL A 819 -64.97 0.88 8.95
C VAL A 819 -63.77 0.68 9.90
N THR A 820 -63.89 -0.25 10.85
CA THR A 820 -62.87 -0.55 11.88
C THR A 820 -62.04 -1.79 11.53
N TRP A 821 -60.99 -2.07 12.31
CA TRP A 821 -60.22 -3.33 12.21
C TRP A 821 -60.92 -4.53 12.85
N ASN A 822 -61.57 -4.31 14.00
CA ASN A 822 -62.22 -5.34 14.80
C ASN A 822 -63.57 -4.82 15.31
N VAL A 823 -64.49 -5.74 15.58
CA VAL A 823 -65.79 -5.44 16.22
C VAL A 823 -65.55 -4.87 17.62
N GLY A 824 -66.24 -3.78 17.98
CA GLY A 824 -66.11 -3.11 19.28
C GLY A 824 -64.83 -2.27 19.47
N LEU A 825 -64.03 -2.05 18.41
CA LEU A 825 -62.89 -1.14 18.45
C LEU A 825 -63.27 0.19 17.77
N ASP A 826 -63.08 1.31 18.46
CA ASP A 826 -63.32 2.64 17.88
C ASP A 826 -62.50 2.83 16.58
N PRO A 827 -63.13 3.21 15.44
CA PRO A 827 -62.43 3.37 14.17
C PRO A 827 -61.28 4.37 14.25
N ARG A 828 -61.39 5.39 15.10
CA ARG A 828 -60.30 6.34 15.37
C ARG A 828 -59.03 5.62 15.87
N ILE A 829 -59.19 4.64 16.77
CA ILE A 829 -58.08 3.83 17.26
C ILE A 829 -57.47 3.01 16.12
N SER A 830 -58.29 2.44 15.23
CA SER A 830 -57.82 1.70 14.05
C SER A 830 -56.96 2.57 13.11
N HIS A 831 -57.41 3.79 12.80
CA HIS A 831 -56.66 4.74 11.98
C HIS A 831 -55.33 5.18 12.64
N THR A 832 -55.36 5.45 13.94
CA THR A 832 -54.14 5.83 14.68
C THR A 832 -53.12 4.71 14.73
N LEU A 833 -53.58 3.48 14.99
CA LEU A 833 -52.72 2.30 15.08
C LEU A 833 -52.08 1.96 13.72
N ALA A 834 -52.80 2.17 12.61
CA ALA A 834 -52.26 2.01 11.25
C ALA A 834 -51.01 2.86 11.01
N VAL A 835 -51.08 4.15 11.36
CA VAL A 835 -49.98 5.12 11.15
C VAL A 835 -48.84 4.87 12.14
N VAL A 836 -49.15 4.59 13.41
CA VAL A 836 -48.15 4.28 14.43
C VAL A 836 -47.36 3.02 14.06
N ILE A 837 -48.02 1.95 13.63
CA ILE A 837 -47.37 0.71 13.19
C ILE A 837 -46.41 0.99 12.02
N ILE A 838 -46.83 1.74 10.99
CA ILE A 838 -45.97 2.13 9.85
C ILE A 838 -44.74 2.91 10.33
N THR A 839 -44.91 3.89 11.21
CA THR A 839 -43.79 4.75 11.68
C THR A 839 -42.76 4.01 12.51
N VAL A 840 -43.20 3.12 13.42
CA VAL A 840 -42.30 2.29 14.24
C VAL A 840 -41.52 1.32 13.36
N THR A 841 -42.17 0.67 12.39
CA THR A 841 -41.49 -0.23 11.45
C THR A 841 -40.44 0.51 10.61
N LEU A 842 -40.77 1.69 10.09
CA LEU A 842 -39.83 2.49 9.29
C LEU A 842 -38.63 2.99 10.12
N TYR A 843 -38.84 3.35 11.39
CA TYR A 843 -37.75 3.72 12.30
C TYR A 843 -36.70 2.61 12.41
N TRP A 844 -37.12 1.35 12.62
CA TRP A 844 -36.18 0.23 12.73
C TRP A 844 -35.46 -0.08 11.41
N ILE A 845 -36.16 0.05 10.27
CA ILE A 845 -35.56 -0.11 8.94
C ILE A 845 -34.48 0.93 8.70
N ASP A 846 -34.77 2.22 8.93
CA ASP A 846 -33.81 3.28 8.68
C ASP A 846 -32.64 3.23 9.68
N ARG A 847 -32.91 2.88 10.95
CA ARG A 847 -31.88 2.69 11.97
C ARG A 847 -30.86 1.61 11.58
N THR A 848 -31.34 0.47 11.08
CA THR A 848 -30.46 -0.63 10.65
C THR A 848 -29.68 -0.27 9.37
N THR A 849 -30.31 0.47 8.46
CA THR A 849 -29.69 0.98 7.23
C THR A 849 -28.58 2.00 7.53
N GLU A 850 -28.85 2.97 8.40
CA GLU A 850 -27.87 3.99 8.84
C GLU A 850 -26.67 3.36 9.57
N PHE A 851 -26.94 2.40 10.47
CA PHE A 851 -25.88 1.66 11.16
C PHE A 851 -24.94 0.95 10.18
N ARG A 852 -25.50 0.30 9.14
CA ARG A 852 -24.72 -0.37 8.08
C ARG A 852 -23.86 0.64 7.31
N ASN A 853 -24.45 1.75 6.87
CA ASN A 853 -23.74 2.80 6.13
C ASN A 853 -22.55 3.38 6.92
N ARG A 854 -22.70 3.55 8.24
CA ARG A 854 -21.64 4.05 9.13
C ARG A 854 -20.54 3.02 9.37
N LEU A 855 -20.91 1.75 9.49
CA LEU A 855 -19.95 0.66 9.62
C LEU A 855 -19.10 0.51 8.35
N ASP A 856 -19.73 0.58 7.18
CA ASP A 856 -19.03 0.56 5.89
C ASP A 856 -18.02 1.72 5.77
N HIS A 857 -18.40 2.91 6.23
CA HIS A 857 -17.49 4.06 6.27
C HIS A 857 -16.29 3.83 7.21
N LEU A 858 -16.50 3.23 8.39
CA LEU A 858 -15.40 2.92 9.31
C LEU A 858 -14.40 1.94 8.68
N TRP A 859 -14.87 0.95 7.95
CA TRP A 859 -13.99 0.02 7.24
C TRP A 859 -13.23 0.71 6.11
N GLN A 860 -13.87 1.60 5.36
CA GLN A 860 -13.17 2.39 4.34
C GLN A 860 -12.06 3.28 4.94
N LEU A 861 -12.31 3.88 6.10
CA LEU A 861 -11.28 4.65 6.82
C LEU A 861 -10.12 3.79 7.29
N GLN A 862 -10.42 2.65 7.92
CA GLN A 862 -9.39 1.71 8.39
C GLN A 862 -8.54 1.19 7.23
N LEU A 863 -9.19 0.85 6.11
CA LEU A 863 -8.51 0.45 4.89
C LEU A 863 -7.56 1.53 4.38
N SER A 864 -8.02 2.78 4.33
CA SER A 864 -7.18 3.89 3.86
C SER A 864 -5.99 4.12 4.80
N GLU A 865 -6.16 3.95 6.11
CA GLU A 865 -5.07 4.06 7.08
C GLU A 865 -4.05 2.93 6.90
N GLU A 866 -4.49 1.68 6.81
CA GLU A 866 -3.64 0.51 6.54
C GLU A 866 -2.90 0.65 5.19
N GLN A 867 -3.56 1.18 4.15
CA GLN A 867 -2.94 1.46 2.85
C GLN A 867 -1.93 2.61 2.90
N ASN A 868 -2.17 3.64 3.69
CA ASN A 868 -1.21 4.73 3.86
C ASN A 868 0.00 4.25 4.67
N GLU A 869 -0.22 3.46 5.73
CA GLU A 869 0.86 2.82 6.49
C GLU A 869 1.68 1.89 5.58
N ALA A 870 1.02 1.10 4.75
CA ALA A 870 1.62 0.28 3.71
C ALA A 870 2.53 1.06 2.77
N GLU A 871 1.98 2.11 2.16
CA GLU A 871 2.70 2.93 1.19
C GLU A 871 3.92 3.57 1.86
N THR A 872 3.79 4.00 3.11
CA THR A 872 4.92 4.56 3.88
C THR A 872 5.94 3.51 4.25
N MET A 873 5.51 2.30 4.65
CA MET A 873 6.41 1.18 4.90
C MET A 873 7.17 0.89 3.63
N LEU A 874 6.49 0.56 2.52
CA LEU A 874 7.08 0.27 1.20
C LEU A 874 8.08 1.34 0.74
N LYS A 875 7.84 2.63 1.00
CA LYS A 875 8.83 3.68 0.69
C LYS A 875 10.11 3.58 1.51
N VAL A 876 9.99 3.43 2.84
CA VAL A 876 11.15 3.25 3.75
C VAL A 876 11.97 2.03 3.33
N ASN A 877 11.25 0.99 3.00
CA ASN A 877 11.71 -0.32 2.61
C ASN A 877 12.39 -0.33 1.22
N ASN A 878 11.80 0.32 0.21
CA ASN A 878 12.46 0.55 -1.08
C ASN A 878 13.73 1.38 -0.95
N MET A 879 13.78 2.39 -0.06
CA MET A 879 15.02 3.11 0.21
C MET A 879 16.10 2.18 0.80
N LEU A 880 15.70 1.21 1.63
CA LEU A 880 16.61 0.18 2.13
C LEU A 880 17.10 -0.75 1.03
N LEU A 881 16.23 -1.15 0.09
CA LEU A 881 16.61 -1.99 -1.06
C LEU A 881 17.54 -1.25 -2.03
N GLU A 882 17.28 0.01 -2.33
CA GLU A 882 18.15 0.87 -3.16
C GLU A 882 19.52 1.12 -2.48
N ASN A 883 19.55 1.10 -1.14
CA ASN A 883 20.78 1.09 -0.37
C ASN A 883 21.56 -0.22 -0.49
N ILE A 884 21.04 -1.28 -1.11
CA ILE A 884 21.75 -2.55 -1.25
C ILE A 884 22.06 -2.82 -2.72
N LEU A 885 21.04 -2.85 -3.57
CA LEU A 885 21.18 -3.08 -5.02
C LEU A 885 21.02 -1.76 -5.79
N PRO A 886 21.66 -1.58 -6.95
CA PRO A 886 21.40 -0.42 -7.80
C PRO A 886 19.91 -0.31 -8.12
N ALA A 887 19.38 0.91 -8.19
CA ALA A 887 17.94 1.14 -8.39
C ALA A 887 17.40 0.45 -9.66
N HIS A 888 18.22 0.38 -10.71
CA HIS A 888 17.84 -0.30 -11.94
C HIS A 888 17.76 -1.82 -11.82
N VAL A 889 18.63 -2.42 -10.99
CA VAL A 889 18.61 -3.86 -10.69
C VAL A 889 17.40 -4.20 -9.83
N VAL A 890 17.09 -3.37 -8.82
CA VAL A 890 15.93 -3.56 -7.94
C VAL A 890 14.63 -3.68 -8.75
N GLN A 891 14.45 -2.83 -9.77
CA GLN A 891 13.27 -2.88 -10.64
C GLN A 891 13.14 -4.20 -11.42
N VAL A 892 14.26 -4.80 -11.82
CA VAL A 892 14.27 -6.10 -12.50
C VAL A 892 13.87 -7.23 -11.54
N TYR A 893 14.34 -7.19 -10.30
CA TYR A 893 14.01 -8.20 -9.27
C TYR A 893 12.60 -8.05 -8.68
N LEU A 894 12.04 -6.84 -8.66
CA LEU A 894 10.66 -6.59 -8.24
C LEU A 894 9.63 -6.84 -9.37
N ASN A 895 10.07 -7.10 -10.60
CA ASN A 895 9.17 -7.32 -11.72
C ASN A 895 8.56 -8.73 -11.68
N LEU A 896 7.29 -8.80 -11.31
CA LEU A 896 6.49 -10.04 -11.22
C LEU A 896 6.30 -10.76 -12.57
N ASN A 897 6.59 -10.12 -13.71
CA ASN A 897 6.40 -10.71 -15.04
C ASN A 897 7.64 -11.43 -15.60
N ARG A 898 8.73 -11.53 -14.83
CA ARG A 898 9.98 -12.16 -15.28
C ARG A 898 9.88 -13.70 -15.26
N SER A 899 10.60 -14.36 -16.17
CA SER A 899 10.76 -15.82 -16.14
C SER A 899 11.68 -16.26 -15.00
N LEU A 900 11.29 -17.35 -14.33
CA LEU A 900 11.87 -17.88 -13.09
C LEU A 900 13.37 -18.22 -13.15
N ASP A 901 13.91 -18.56 -14.34
CA ASP A 901 15.27 -19.09 -14.51
C ASP A 901 16.32 -18.05 -14.97
N GLU A 902 15.97 -16.77 -15.02
CA GLU A 902 16.82 -15.76 -15.65
C GLU A 902 17.73 -15.03 -14.65
N LEU A 903 19.06 -15.22 -14.78
CA LEU A 903 20.07 -14.51 -13.99
C LEU A 903 20.21 -13.07 -14.51
N TYR A 904 20.42 -12.09 -13.63
CA TYR A 904 20.75 -10.73 -14.06
C TYR A 904 22.24 -10.62 -14.38
N TYR A 905 22.55 -10.28 -15.62
CA TYR A 905 23.88 -9.92 -16.08
C TYR A 905 23.74 -8.83 -17.16
N GLU A 906 24.72 -7.94 -17.23
CA GLU A 906 24.76 -6.88 -18.24
C GLU A 906 26.20 -6.58 -18.62
N LYS A 907 26.45 -6.35 -19.91
CA LYS A 907 27.75 -5.95 -20.42
C LYS A 907 27.75 -4.45 -20.72
N TYR A 908 28.74 -3.74 -20.19
CA TYR A 908 28.97 -2.32 -20.41
C TYR A 908 30.28 -2.14 -21.19
N ASP A 909 30.23 -1.39 -22.28
CA ASP A 909 31.39 -1.22 -23.17
C ASP A 909 32.36 -0.14 -22.68
N ASN A 910 31.88 0.88 -21.96
CA ASN A 910 32.74 1.95 -21.46
C ASN A 910 32.33 2.45 -20.07
N VAL A 911 33.04 1.97 -19.07
CA VAL A 911 32.87 2.30 -17.64
C VAL A 911 34.19 2.86 -17.11
N ALA A 912 34.13 3.96 -16.36
CA ALA A 912 35.27 4.44 -15.58
C ALA A 912 35.20 3.86 -14.17
N VAL A 913 36.29 3.25 -13.71
CA VAL A 913 36.39 2.59 -12.40
C VAL A 913 37.50 3.26 -11.58
N MET A 914 37.22 3.48 -10.30
CA MET A 914 38.13 4.12 -9.35
C MET A 914 38.27 3.27 -8.08
N PHE A 915 39.51 3.15 -7.60
CA PHE A 915 39.86 2.67 -6.27
C PHE A 915 40.56 3.80 -5.51
N ALA A 916 40.05 4.16 -4.34
CA ALA A 916 40.61 5.21 -3.50
C ALA A 916 40.94 4.64 -2.11
N SER A 917 42.22 4.52 -1.79
CA SER A 917 42.71 3.96 -0.53
C SER A 917 43.26 5.05 0.39
N LEU A 918 42.87 5.02 1.66
CA LEU A 918 43.52 5.83 2.70
C LEU A 918 44.95 5.33 2.94
N THR A 919 45.93 6.21 2.83
CA THR A 919 47.33 5.90 3.19
C THR A 919 47.55 6.14 4.68
N ASP A 920 48.45 5.36 5.28
CA ASP A 920 48.86 5.49 6.69
C ASP A 920 47.78 5.20 7.74
N TYR A 921 46.55 4.89 7.30
CA TYR A 921 45.51 4.30 8.13
C TYR A 921 45.87 2.83 8.44
N LYS A 922 46.30 2.55 9.68
CA LYS A 922 46.66 1.20 10.14
C LYS A 922 45.90 0.87 11.42
N LEU A 923 44.99 -0.10 11.33
CA LEU A 923 44.28 -0.66 12.48
C LEU A 923 45.19 -1.66 13.22
N GLY A 924 45.29 -1.56 14.55
CA GLY A 924 45.92 -2.59 15.39
C GLY A 924 47.45 -2.76 15.32
N ILE A 925 48.25 -1.69 15.17
CA ILE A 925 49.71 -1.76 15.42
C ILE A 925 50.00 -1.26 16.83
N GLU A 926 50.48 -2.16 17.69
CA GLU A 926 51.00 -1.88 19.04
C GLU A 926 52.08 -0.78 18.97
N GLY A 927 51.70 0.44 19.32
CA GLY A 927 52.57 1.61 19.27
C GLY A 927 52.08 2.75 20.16
N ASP A 928 50.77 3.03 20.20
CA ASP A 928 50.21 4.07 21.07
C ASP A 928 49.04 3.53 21.90
N ALA A 929 49.19 3.63 23.23
CA ALA A 929 48.28 3.08 24.22
C ALA A 929 46.97 3.88 24.42
N ASP A 930 46.70 4.92 23.63
CA ASP A 930 45.63 5.88 23.92
C ASP A 930 44.41 5.84 22.98
N MET A 931 44.45 5.09 21.86
CA MET A 931 43.33 5.06 20.91
C MET A 931 42.70 3.67 20.76
N SER A 932 41.42 3.56 21.15
CA SER A 932 40.60 2.36 20.93
C SER A 932 40.37 2.13 19.43
N ASP A 933 40.51 0.89 18.95
CA ASP A 933 40.18 0.51 17.55
C ASP A 933 38.73 0.92 17.16
N LYS A 934 37.81 0.99 18.14
CA LYS A 934 36.45 1.50 17.95
C LYS A 934 36.41 2.99 17.60
N PHE A 935 37.29 3.80 18.19
CA PHE A 935 37.43 5.22 17.86
C PHE A 935 37.97 5.41 16.45
N LEU A 936 38.95 4.59 16.05
CA LEU A 936 39.51 4.63 14.70
C LEU A 936 38.45 4.27 13.64
N LEU A 937 37.61 3.26 13.90
CA LEU A 937 36.46 2.93 13.05
C LEU A 937 35.41 4.04 12.99
N SER A 938 35.21 4.80 14.07
CA SER A 938 34.31 5.97 14.06
C SER A 938 34.80 7.07 13.13
N ILE A 939 36.12 7.30 13.08
CA ILE A 939 36.73 8.26 12.14
C ILE A 939 36.53 7.77 10.70
N LEU A 940 36.76 6.48 10.45
CA LEU A 940 36.53 5.92 9.12
C LEU A 940 35.07 6.08 8.70
N ASP A 941 34.11 5.77 9.58
CA ASP A 941 32.69 5.94 9.29
C ASP A 941 32.32 7.38 8.97
N GLU A 942 32.91 8.36 9.65
CA GLU A 942 32.73 9.78 9.34
C GLU A 942 33.29 10.16 7.97
N ILE A 943 34.52 9.74 7.66
CA ILE A 943 35.16 9.99 6.35
C ILE A 943 34.34 9.34 5.22
N ILE A 944 33.93 8.08 5.38
CA ILE A 944 33.14 7.36 4.38
C ILE A 944 31.76 7.99 4.23
N SER A 945 31.13 8.43 5.32
CA SER A 945 29.86 9.14 5.28
C SER A 945 29.97 10.46 4.51
N ASP A 946 31.08 11.17 4.66
CA ASP A 946 31.37 12.38 3.89
C ASP A 946 31.58 12.09 2.40
N PHE A 947 32.28 11.01 2.04
CA PHE A 947 32.38 10.57 0.64
C PHE A 947 31.02 10.16 0.07
N ASP A 948 30.18 9.47 0.84
CA ASP A 948 28.84 9.08 0.43
C ASP A 948 27.92 10.31 0.23
N ARG A 949 28.14 11.43 0.96
CA ARG A 949 27.43 12.70 0.72
C ARG A 949 27.81 13.34 -0.60
N LEU A 950 29.04 13.15 -1.10
CA LEU A 950 29.43 13.64 -2.42
C LEU A 950 28.58 12.98 -3.54
N LEU A 951 28.20 11.72 -3.37
CA LEU A 951 27.31 11.01 -4.29
C LEU A 951 25.87 11.56 -4.32
N LEU A 952 25.48 12.37 -3.33
CA LEU A 952 24.17 13.02 -3.24
C LEU A 952 24.18 14.44 -3.83
N THR A 953 25.35 15.07 -3.86
CA THR A 953 25.51 16.51 -4.13
C THR A 953 25.83 16.80 -5.60
N GLY A 954 26.23 15.77 -6.38
CA GLY A 954 26.62 15.91 -7.79
C GLY A 954 25.45 16.29 -8.71
N ALA A 955 25.49 17.51 -9.25
CA ALA A 955 24.61 18.01 -10.30
C ALA A 955 25.01 17.53 -11.73
N SER A 956 25.86 16.49 -11.83
CA SER A 956 26.32 15.94 -13.11
C SER A 956 25.24 15.11 -13.79
N GLU A 957 25.20 15.14 -15.12
CA GLU A 957 24.29 14.30 -15.92
C GLU A 957 24.60 12.79 -15.76
N TYR A 958 25.84 12.46 -15.40
CA TYR A 958 26.32 11.10 -15.18
C TYR A 958 26.40 10.78 -13.69
N LYS A 959 25.86 9.62 -13.32
CA LYS A 959 25.82 9.16 -11.93
C LYS A 959 27.08 8.35 -11.61
N VAL A 960 27.75 8.70 -10.51
CA VAL A 960 28.78 7.85 -9.88
C VAL A 960 28.09 6.90 -8.92
N GLU A 961 28.42 5.62 -9.02
CA GLU A 961 27.87 4.56 -8.19
C GLU A 961 28.96 3.92 -7.33
N LYS A 962 28.73 3.90 -6.02
CA LYS A 962 29.56 3.14 -5.05
C LYS A 962 29.30 1.66 -5.28
N ILE A 963 30.37 0.90 -5.55
CA ILE A 963 30.32 -0.54 -5.71
C ILE A 963 30.51 -1.21 -4.36
N LYS A 964 31.68 -0.99 -3.73
CA LYS A 964 31.99 -1.58 -2.42
C LYS A 964 33.10 -0.87 -1.65
N MET A 965 33.19 -1.21 -0.36
CA MET A 965 34.36 -0.95 0.48
C MET A 965 35.13 -2.26 0.69
N ALA A 966 36.45 -2.18 0.57
CA ALA A 966 37.36 -3.26 0.93
C ALA A 966 38.37 -2.73 1.95
N GLY A 967 38.15 -3.03 3.23
CA GLY A 967 38.92 -2.40 4.31
C GLY A 967 38.70 -0.88 4.31
N TRP A 968 39.76 -0.11 4.08
CA TRP A 968 39.75 1.35 3.95
C TRP A 968 39.88 1.83 2.48
N THR A 969 39.60 0.95 1.52
CA THR A 969 39.57 1.28 0.09
C THR A 969 38.14 1.46 -0.41
N TYR A 970 37.85 2.63 -0.98
CA TYR A 970 36.57 3.00 -1.60
C TYR A 970 36.58 2.66 -3.09
N MET A 971 35.63 1.83 -3.53
CA MET A 971 35.46 1.46 -4.94
C MET A 971 34.21 2.10 -5.53
N ALA A 972 34.38 2.82 -6.63
CA ALA A 972 33.29 3.47 -7.35
C ALA A 972 33.41 3.26 -8.87
N ALA A 973 32.27 3.31 -9.55
CA ALA A 973 32.18 3.22 -11.00
C ALA A 973 31.21 4.26 -11.57
N CYS A 974 31.46 4.72 -12.79
CA CYS A 974 30.60 5.66 -13.51
C CYS A 974 30.32 5.10 -14.91
N GLY A 975 29.09 5.29 -15.40
CA GLY A 975 28.63 4.76 -16.68
C GLY A 975 27.84 3.46 -16.61
N LEU A 976 27.22 3.14 -15.45
CA LEU A 976 26.40 1.93 -15.22
C LEU A 976 24.88 2.17 -15.36
N ASP A 977 24.44 3.24 -16.04
CA ASP A 977 23.02 3.56 -16.19
C ASP A 977 22.37 2.79 -17.37
N PRO A 978 21.28 2.01 -17.16
CA PRO A 978 20.70 1.14 -18.19
C PRO A 978 19.87 1.87 -19.25
N ASN A 979 19.42 3.09 -18.97
CA ASN A 979 18.56 3.85 -19.89
C ASN A 979 19.28 4.36 -21.16
N ARG A 980 20.56 4.03 -21.39
CA ARG A 980 21.36 4.63 -22.46
C ARG A 980 22.11 3.60 -23.33
N ARG A 981 21.32 2.96 -24.21
CA ARG A 981 21.58 2.47 -25.59
C ARG A 981 23.03 2.20 -26.07
N GLU A 982 23.86 1.48 -25.32
CA GLU A 982 25.05 0.82 -25.90
C GLU A 982 25.15 -0.69 -25.60
N SER A 983 24.34 -1.26 -24.70
CA SER A 983 24.31 -2.71 -24.50
C SER A 983 23.58 -3.42 -25.65
N LYS A 984 24.34 -4.09 -26.53
CA LYS A 984 23.79 -4.94 -27.61
C LYS A 984 22.92 -6.11 -27.13
N ASP A 985 22.99 -6.43 -25.84
CA ASP A 985 22.32 -7.57 -25.22
C ASP A 985 21.18 -7.17 -24.27
N SER A 986 20.75 -5.91 -24.27
CA SER A 986 19.60 -5.48 -23.47
C SER A 986 18.31 -6.12 -23.98
N TYR A 987 17.56 -6.74 -23.06
CA TYR A 987 16.22 -7.27 -23.31
C TYR A 987 15.34 -6.23 -24.03
N PRO A 988 14.63 -6.62 -25.11
CA PRO A 988 13.73 -5.70 -25.79
C PRO A 988 12.51 -5.43 -24.91
N LEU A 989 12.54 -4.34 -24.14
CA LEU A 989 11.29 -3.67 -23.78
C LEU A 989 10.76 -3.04 -25.07
N GLY A 990 9.63 -3.57 -25.54
CA GLY A 990 9.18 -3.44 -26.92
C GLY A 990 9.25 -2.03 -27.53
N SER A 991 10.01 -1.92 -28.61
CA SER A 991 9.60 -1.20 -29.82
C SER A 991 10.47 -1.68 -30.98
N GLY A 992 9.87 -2.28 -32.00
CA GLY A 992 10.59 -2.76 -33.18
C GLY A 992 11.24 -1.62 -33.95
N SER A 993 12.50 -1.79 -34.33
CA SER A 993 13.03 -1.31 -35.62
C SER A 993 14.44 -1.85 -35.89
N ILE A 994 14.49 -2.69 -36.92
CA ILE A 994 15.48 -2.85 -38.01
C ILE A 994 16.98 -2.95 -37.67
N ASP A 995 17.50 -4.11 -38.03
CA ASP A 995 18.90 -4.52 -38.15
C ASP A 995 19.81 -3.48 -38.82
N THR A 996 20.88 -3.09 -38.13
CA THR A 996 22.15 -2.72 -38.78
C THR A 996 23.32 -3.31 -37.99
N PRO A 997 24.34 -3.89 -38.66
CA PRO A 997 25.44 -4.57 -37.98
C PRO A 997 26.40 -3.55 -37.34
N PRO A 998 27.04 -3.90 -36.22
CA PRO A 998 27.86 -2.95 -35.48
C PRO A 998 29.27 -2.86 -36.05
N SER A 999 29.57 -1.73 -36.67
CA SER A 999 30.92 -1.32 -37.11
C SER A 999 31.85 -1.02 -35.92
N LYS A 1000 33.07 -1.54 -35.97
CA LYS A 1000 34.19 -1.44 -35.00
C LYS A 1000 34.76 -0.01 -34.76
N VAL A 1001 33.98 1.07 -34.81
CA VAL A 1001 34.50 2.46 -34.90
C VAL A 1001 34.13 3.37 -33.70
N ARG A 1002 33.52 2.88 -32.62
CA ARG A 1002 32.96 3.76 -31.56
C ARG A 1002 33.76 3.82 -30.24
N GLN A 1003 35.07 4.05 -30.30
CA GLN A 1003 35.84 4.42 -29.09
C GLN A 1003 35.88 5.94 -28.83
N ASN A 1004 35.49 6.77 -29.80
CA ASN A 1004 35.50 8.25 -29.70
C ASN A 1004 34.10 8.86 -29.56
N SER A 1005 33.24 8.32 -28.68
CA SER A 1005 31.94 8.96 -28.40
C SER A 1005 32.13 10.10 -27.36
N PRO A 1006 31.41 11.23 -27.49
CA PRO A 1006 31.42 12.30 -26.48
C PRO A 1006 31.01 11.80 -25.08
N TYR A 1007 30.29 10.68 -25.02
CA TYR A 1007 29.92 9.98 -23.80
C TYR A 1007 31.15 9.45 -23.04
N GLY A 1008 32.11 8.82 -23.74
CA GLY A 1008 33.25 8.22 -23.05
C GLY A 1008 34.18 9.22 -22.39
N ARG A 1009 34.29 10.41 -22.97
CA ARG A 1009 34.97 11.56 -22.37
C ARG A 1009 34.29 12.01 -21.09
N ALA A 1010 32.96 12.14 -21.11
CA ALA A 1010 32.20 12.66 -19.98
C ALA A 1010 32.18 11.72 -18.77
N VAL A 1011 32.14 10.39 -19.00
CA VAL A 1011 32.21 9.38 -17.92
C VAL A 1011 33.57 9.44 -17.20
N VAL A 1012 34.67 9.50 -17.95
CA VAL A 1012 36.03 9.59 -17.38
C VAL A 1012 36.20 10.92 -16.64
N LEU A 1013 35.74 12.03 -17.24
CA LEU A 1013 35.79 13.36 -16.63
C LEU A 1013 35.02 13.41 -15.30
N THR A 1014 33.78 12.94 -15.28
CA THR A 1014 32.93 12.92 -14.08
C THR A 1014 33.59 12.12 -12.95
N MET A 1015 34.24 10.98 -13.28
CA MET A 1015 34.94 10.17 -12.28
C MET A 1015 36.17 10.90 -11.72
N VAL A 1016 36.93 11.61 -12.56
CA VAL A 1016 38.11 12.36 -12.11
C VAL A 1016 37.70 13.59 -11.27
N GLU A 1017 36.62 14.28 -11.63
CA GLU A 1017 36.04 15.35 -10.81
C GLU A 1017 35.58 14.83 -9.44
N PHE A 1018 34.97 13.64 -9.42
CA PHE A 1018 34.59 12.97 -8.17
C PHE A 1018 35.83 12.61 -7.32
N ALA A 1019 36.89 12.08 -7.95
CA ALA A 1019 38.16 11.80 -7.28
C ALA A 1019 38.77 13.05 -6.63
N ALA A 1020 38.78 14.17 -7.36
CA ALA A 1020 39.28 15.45 -6.86
C ALA A 1020 38.45 15.98 -5.68
N ALA A 1021 37.11 15.89 -5.78
CA ALA A 1021 36.21 16.26 -4.70
C ALA A 1021 36.41 15.40 -3.43
N MET A 1022 36.68 14.10 -3.57
CA MET A 1022 37.02 13.22 -2.43
C MET A 1022 38.31 13.67 -1.74
N MET A 1023 39.35 14.02 -2.50
CA MET A 1023 40.61 14.52 -1.94
C MET A 1023 40.41 15.84 -1.19
N MET A 1024 39.62 16.76 -1.75
CA MET A 1024 39.24 18.01 -1.08
C MET A 1024 38.47 17.74 0.22
N GLN A 1025 37.52 16.81 0.21
CA GLN A 1025 36.71 16.48 1.39
C GLN A 1025 37.56 15.89 2.52
N LEU A 1026 38.52 15.00 2.19
CA LEU A 1026 39.46 14.50 3.19
C LEU A 1026 40.35 15.60 3.76
N GLN A 1027 40.78 16.55 2.94
CA GLN A 1027 41.57 17.70 3.42
C GLN A 1027 40.75 18.61 4.34
N ASN A 1028 39.47 18.83 4.04
CA ASN A 1028 38.56 19.54 4.93
C ASN A 1028 38.39 18.81 6.26
N PHE A 1029 38.27 17.47 6.23
CA PHE A 1029 38.22 16.65 7.43
C PHE A 1029 39.51 16.77 8.27
N ASN A 1030 40.68 16.71 7.63
CA ASN A 1030 41.97 16.90 8.28
C ASN A 1030 42.11 18.30 8.93
N ARG A 1031 41.58 19.35 8.28
CA ARG A 1031 41.57 20.73 8.84
C ARG A 1031 40.61 20.91 10.02
N GLY A 1032 39.48 20.20 10.01
CA GLY A 1032 38.44 20.29 11.04
C GLY A 1032 38.71 19.44 12.30
N SER A 1033 39.56 18.41 12.17
CA SER A 1033 39.88 17.47 13.24
C SER A 1033 40.97 18.02 14.16
N PHE A 1034 40.58 18.82 15.15
CA PHE A 1034 41.47 19.63 16.00
C PHE A 1034 42.48 18.86 16.87
N GLN A 1035 42.55 17.51 16.88
CA GLN A 1035 43.32 16.84 17.95
C GLN A 1035 43.98 15.46 17.74
N SER A 1036 43.94 14.73 16.61
CA SER A 1036 44.33 13.30 16.74
C SER A 1036 44.88 12.48 15.57
N PHE A 1037 45.31 13.02 14.43
CA PHE A 1037 46.01 12.20 13.41
C PHE A 1037 47.03 13.01 12.61
N GLU A 1038 48.19 12.40 12.31
CA GLU A 1038 49.06 12.86 11.21
C GLU A 1038 48.24 12.87 9.91
N GLY A 1039 48.38 13.90 9.08
CA GLY A 1039 47.47 14.18 7.96
C GLY A 1039 47.22 12.97 7.05
N LEU A 1040 46.01 12.41 7.13
CA LEU A 1040 45.57 11.30 6.28
C LEU A 1040 45.56 11.73 4.82
N ASN A 1041 46.06 10.88 3.93
CA ASN A 1041 46.07 11.14 2.50
C ASN A 1041 45.34 10.03 1.74
N LEU A 1042 44.84 10.37 0.55
CA LEU A 1042 44.27 9.40 -0.39
C LEU A 1042 45.27 9.05 -1.46
N ARG A 1043 45.32 7.77 -1.80
CA ARG A 1043 45.91 7.27 -3.03
C ARG A 1043 44.78 6.79 -3.92
N ILE A 1044 44.73 7.27 -5.15
CA ILE A 1044 43.63 6.96 -6.07
C ILE A 1044 44.17 6.32 -7.34
N GLY A 1045 43.62 5.18 -7.72
CA GLY A 1045 43.90 4.49 -8.97
C GLY A 1045 42.66 4.40 -9.86
N MET A 1046 42.81 4.73 -11.14
CA MET A 1046 41.70 4.79 -12.08
C MET A 1046 42.03 4.13 -13.42
N SER A 1047 41.00 3.53 -14.03
CA SER A 1047 41.05 3.01 -15.40
C SER A 1047 39.66 3.04 -16.03
N ASN A 1048 39.60 3.12 -17.36
CA ASN A 1048 38.37 2.98 -18.12
C ASN A 1048 38.41 1.78 -19.07
N GLY A 1049 37.24 1.24 -19.43
CA GLY A 1049 37.09 0.18 -20.45
C GLY A 1049 35.82 -0.66 -20.29
N GLU A 1050 35.80 -1.81 -20.97
CA GLU A 1050 34.68 -2.75 -20.92
C GLU A 1050 34.60 -3.46 -19.55
N VAL A 1051 33.37 -3.60 -19.04
CA VAL A 1051 33.05 -4.20 -17.75
C VAL A 1051 31.78 -5.05 -17.86
N ALA A 1052 31.75 -6.19 -17.19
CA ALA A 1052 30.57 -7.00 -16.97
C ALA A 1052 30.00 -6.70 -15.58
N ALA A 1053 28.70 -6.49 -15.48
CA ALA A 1053 27.98 -6.40 -14.21
C ALA A 1053 27.01 -7.57 -14.06
N GLY A 1054 26.71 -7.94 -12.83
CA GLY A 1054 25.76 -9.01 -12.57
C GLY A 1054 25.43 -9.12 -11.10
N VAL A 1055 24.36 -9.87 -10.82
CA VAL A 1055 23.98 -10.22 -9.44
C VAL A 1055 24.33 -11.68 -9.20
N VAL A 1056 25.10 -11.91 -8.13
CA VAL A 1056 25.58 -13.23 -7.75
C VAL A 1056 25.13 -13.55 -6.32
N GLY A 1057 24.84 -14.83 -6.07
CA GLY A 1057 24.40 -15.36 -4.78
C GLY A 1057 22.93 -15.74 -4.79
N SER A 1058 22.63 -16.96 -4.37
CA SER A 1058 21.26 -17.52 -4.37
C SER A 1058 20.46 -17.07 -3.14
N GLN A 1059 21.08 -17.08 -1.96
CA GLN A 1059 20.43 -16.68 -0.71
C GLN A 1059 20.62 -15.20 -0.41
N LYS A 1060 21.73 -14.61 -0.83
CA LYS A 1060 22.15 -13.24 -0.46
C LYS A 1060 22.71 -12.53 -1.71
N PRO A 1061 21.84 -11.90 -2.53
CA PRO A 1061 22.22 -11.33 -3.82
C PRO A 1061 23.14 -10.11 -3.64
N LEU A 1062 24.28 -10.13 -4.33
CA LEU A 1062 25.23 -9.02 -4.38
C LEU A 1062 25.41 -8.57 -5.82
N TYR A 1063 25.29 -7.26 -6.06
CA TYR A 1063 25.68 -6.64 -7.32
C TYR A 1063 27.18 -6.35 -7.30
N ASP A 1064 27.90 -6.81 -8.33
CA ASP A 1064 29.33 -6.54 -8.50
C ASP A 1064 29.68 -6.36 -9.98
N ILE A 1065 30.88 -5.84 -10.22
CA ILE A 1065 31.42 -5.60 -11.55
C ILE A 1065 32.77 -6.28 -11.75
N TRP A 1066 32.99 -6.85 -12.93
CA TRP A 1066 34.20 -7.59 -13.30
C TRP A 1066 34.74 -7.15 -14.66
N GLY A 1067 36.05 -7.25 -14.84
CA GLY A 1067 36.68 -7.02 -16.14
C GLY A 1067 38.09 -6.47 -16.04
N HIS A 1068 38.72 -6.30 -17.20
CA HIS A 1068 40.08 -5.78 -17.31
C HIS A 1068 40.22 -4.37 -16.72
N ALA A 1069 39.24 -3.49 -16.95
CA ALA A 1069 39.27 -2.12 -16.41
C ALA A 1069 39.28 -2.09 -14.87
N VAL A 1070 38.47 -2.94 -14.23
CA VAL A 1070 38.42 -3.06 -12.76
C VAL A 1070 39.77 -3.54 -12.22
N ASN A 1071 40.34 -4.58 -12.83
CA ASN A 1071 41.64 -5.11 -12.45
C ASN A 1071 42.75 -4.06 -12.60
N MET A 1072 42.78 -3.33 -13.71
CA MET A 1072 43.77 -2.27 -13.93
C MET A 1072 43.63 -1.12 -12.93
N ALA A 1073 42.41 -0.66 -12.63
CA ALA A 1073 42.17 0.41 -11.66
C ALA A 1073 42.66 0.01 -10.25
N SER A 1074 42.37 -1.22 -9.82
CA SER A 1074 42.89 -1.77 -8.56
C SER A 1074 44.42 -1.81 -8.52
N ARG A 1075 45.07 -2.12 -9.65
CA ARG A 1075 46.54 -2.12 -9.75
C ARG A 1075 47.13 -0.70 -9.74
N MET A 1076 46.46 0.26 -10.38
CA MET A 1076 46.85 1.68 -10.33
C MET A 1076 46.79 2.22 -8.90
N ASP A 1077 45.83 1.79 -8.09
CA ASP A 1077 45.82 2.14 -6.67
C ASP A 1077 46.98 1.45 -5.95
N SER A 1078 47.14 0.14 -6.09
CA SER A 1078 48.20 -0.60 -5.37
C SER A 1078 49.62 -0.09 -5.61
N THR A 1079 49.91 0.41 -6.83
CA THR A 1079 51.20 0.98 -7.24
C THR A 1079 51.26 2.51 -7.11
N GLY A 1080 50.17 3.15 -6.70
CA GLY A 1080 50.02 4.60 -6.56
C GLY A 1080 50.87 5.22 -5.46
N GLU A 1081 51.07 6.53 -5.60
CA GLU A 1081 51.72 7.37 -4.60
C GLU A 1081 50.67 8.09 -3.74
N SER A 1082 50.99 8.29 -2.46
CA SER A 1082 50.10 9.00 -1.53
C SER A 1082 49.84 10.44 -2.00
N GLY A 1083 48.60 10.89 -1.91
CA GLY A 1083 48.18 12.23 -2.30
C GLY A 1083 48.10 12.46 -3.82
N LYS A 1084 48.13 11.39 -4.64
CA LYS A 1084 48.08 11.49 -6.11
C LYS A 1084 47.00 10.60 -6.73
N ILE A 1085 46.51 11.03 -7.90
CA ILE A 1085 45.60 10.26 -8.76
C ILE A 1085 46.43 9.64 -9.89
N GLN A 1086 46.51 8.31 -9.92
CA GLN A 1086 47.19 7.54 -10.96
C GLN A 1086 46.18 6.94 -11.95
N VAL A 1087 46.47 7.11 -13.24
CA VAL A 1087 45.61 6.67 -14.34
C VAL A 1087 46.40 5.80 -15.34
N THR A 1088 45.67 4.94 -16.08
CA THR A 1088 46.22 4.20 -17.22
C THR A 1088 46.42 5.09 -18.44
N GLU A 1089 47.25 4.65 -19.39
CA GLU A 1089 47.51 5.39 -20.64
C GLU A 1089 46.22 5.74 -21.41
N ASN A 1090 45.30 4.80 -21.58
CA ASN A 1090 44.02 5.04 -22.24
C ASN A 1090 43.21 6.15 -21.56
N THR A 1091 43.19 6.15 -20.23
CA THR A 1091 42.49 7.17 -19.44
C THR A 1091 43.18 8.52 -19.60
N ALA A 1092 44.51 8.56 -19.61
CA ALA A 1092 45.28 9.77 -19.81
C ALA A 1092 45.03 10.39 -21.19
N ILE A 1093 44.97 9.59 -22.25
CA ILE A 1093 44.64 10.05 -23.61
C ILE A 1093 43.26 10.73 -23.63
N ILE A 1094 42.26 10.14 -22.98
CA ILE A 1094 40.91 10.72 -22.91
C ILE A 1094 40.89 12.05 -22.14
N LEU A 1095 41.65 12.13 -21.05
CA LEU A 1095 41.80 13.37 -20.28
C LEU A 1095 42.54 14.45 -21.08
N ASP A 1096 43.53 14.05 -21.87
CA ASP A 1096 44.30 14.90 -22.77
C ASP A 1096 43.41 15.57 -23.82
N GLU A 1097 42.46 14.82 -24.38
CA GLU A 1097 41.42 15.30 -25.30
C GLU A 1097 40.41 16.24 -24.61
N CYS A 1098 40.26 16.16 -23.29
CA CYS A 1098 39.38 17.03 -22.48
C CYS A 1098 40.09 18.29 -21.97
N ASP A 1099 41.26 18.62 -22.51
CA ASP A 1099 42.13 19.73 -22.09
C ASP A 1099 42.62 19.63 -20.62
N ILE A 1100 42.63 18.42 -20.02
CA ILE A 1100 43.15 18.20 -18.65
C ILE A 1100 44.63 17.86 -18.71
N LEU A 1101 45.42 18.50 -17.84
CA LEU A 1101 46.85 18.21 -17.71
C LEU A 1101 47.06 16.80 -17.14
N THR A 1102 47.91 16.00 -17.77
CA THR A 1102 48.39 14.72 -17.24
C THR A 1102 49.92 14.67 -17.32
N THR A 1103 50.56 14.07 -16.32
CA THR A 1103 52.03 13.96 -16.25
C THR A 1103 52.44 12.50 -16.34
N CYS A 1104 53.29 12.16 -17.32
CA CYS A 1104 53.79 10.80 -17.48
C CYS A 1104 54.64 10.38 -16.28
N ARG A 1105 54.28 9.27 -15.63
CA ARG A 1105 55.05 8.67 -14.52
C ARG A 1105 56.20 7.82 -15.03
N GLY A 1106 55.97 7.07 -16.11
CA GLY A 1106 56.92 6.10 -16.68
C GLY A 1106 56.34 4.68 -16.71
N GLU A 1107 57.19 3.69 -16.97
CA GLU A 1107 56.81 2.28 -16.96
C GLU A 1107 56.69 1.76 -15.53
N THR A 1108 55.52 1.24 -15.18
CA THR A 1108 55.23 0.64 -13.87
C THR A 1108 54.96 -0.84 -14.06
N PHE A 1109 55.59 -1.70 -13.26
CA PHE A 1109 55.30 -3.13 -13.31
C PHE A 1109 53.94 -3.43 -12.67
N VAL A 1110 53.02 -3.97 -13.47
CA VAL A 1110 51.67 -4.35 -13.08
C VAL A 1110 51.54 -5.88 -13.13
N LYS A 1111 51.23 -6.49 -11.98
CA LYS A 1111 51.02 -7.94 -11.87
C LYS A 1111 49.91 -8.39 -12.84
N GLY A 1112 50.26 -9.27 -13.78
CA GLY A 1112 49.36 -9.82 -14.81
C GLY A 1112 49.36 -9.08 -16.14
N ALA A 1113 49.81 -7.82 -16.19
CA ALA A 1113 49.90 -7.03 -17.43
C ALA A 1113 51.35 -6.72 -17.87
N GLY A 1114 52.35 -6.94 -17.00
CA GLY A 1114 53.74 -6.62 -17.28
C GLY A 1114 54.05 -5.14 -17.02
N TYR A 1115 55.06 -4.59 -17.72
CA TYR A 1115 55.36 -3.16 -17.63
C TYR A 1115 54.35 -2.36 -18.46
N VAL A 1116 53.64 -1.44 -17.80
CA VAL A 1116 52.62 -0.59 -18.41
C VAL A 1116 52.97 0.87 -18.15
N LYS A 1117 52.80 1.73 -19.16
CA LYS A 1117 53.01 3.17 -19.02
C LYS A 1117 51.86 3.80 -18.23
N THR A 1118 52.19 4.58 -17.21
CA THR A 1118 51.20 5.19 -16.30
C THR A 1118 51.38 6.70 -16.20
N TYR A 1119 50.33 7.40 -15.79
CA TYR A 1119 50.29 8.86 -15.70
C TYR A 1119 49.69 9.30 -14.37
N PHE A 1120 50.06 10.50 -13.91
CA PHE A 1120 49.41 11.18 -12.79
C PHE A 1120 48.54 12.33 -13.30
N VAL A 1121 47.46 12.61 -12.57
CA VAL A 1121 46.60 13.78 -12.78
C VAL A 1121 46.89 14.79 -11.67
N PRO A 1122 47.61 15.90 -11.96
CA PRO A 1122 47.88 16.94 -10.97
C PRO A 1122 46.62 17.77 -10.67
N LEU A 1123 46.50 18.23 -9.43
CA LEU A 1123 45.45 19.12 -8.94
C LEU A 1123 46.06 20.45 -8.49
N ASP A 1124 45.30 21.54 -8.54
CA ASP A 1124 45.71 22.84 -7.99
C ASP A 1124 45.63 22.87 -6.44
N GLU A 1125 46.03 23.99 -5.82
CA GLU A 1125 45.98 24.18 -4.34
C GLU A 1125 44.55 24.08 -3.75
N ASN A 1126 43.54 24.26 -4.59
CA ASN A 1126 42.12 24.16 -4.25
C ASN A 1126 41.50 22.83 -4.67
N PHE A 1127 42.31 21.85 -5.07
CA PHE A 1127 41.88 20.54 -5.55
C PHE A 1127 41.02 20.57 -6.82
N ASN A 1128 41.17 21.58 -7.67
CA ASN A 1128 40.56 21.62 -9.01
C ASN A 1128 41.47 21.00 -10.07
N LEU A 1129 40.85 20.53 -11.15
CA LEU A 1129 41.56 20.00 -12.33
C LEU A 1129 42.25 21.12 -13.11
N ILE A 1130 43.54 20.91 -13.40
CA ILE A 1130 44.36 21.87 -14.13
C ILE A 1130 44.12 21.70 -15.63
N LYS A 1131 43.63 22.77 -16.27
CA LYS A 1131 43.52 22.80 -17.74
C LYS A 1131 44.87 23.06 -18.39
N LYS A 1132 45.17 22.42 -19.51
CA LYS A 1132 46.44 22.58 -20.26
C LYS A 1132 46.79 24.04 -20.59
N LYS A 1133 45.79 24.88 -20.85
CA LYS A 1133 45.98 26.33 -21.11
C LYS A 1133 46.60 27.09 -19.92
N ASN A 1134 46.46 26.56 -18.71
CA ASN A 1134 46.98 27.14 -17.46
C ASN A 1134 48.24 26.41 -16.95
N SER A 1135 48.81 25.49 -17.75
CA SER A 1135 49.94 24.64 -17.32
C SER A 1135 51.23 25.42 -17.04
N MET A 1136 51.48 26.54 -17.73
CA MET A 1136 52.67 27.38 -17.49
C MET A 1136 52.72 27.99 -16.09
N ASP A 1137 51.57 28.31 -15.49
CA ASP A 1137 51.50 28.81 -14.12
C ASP A 1137 51.76 27.69 -13.10
N PHE A 1138 51.29 26.48 -13.37
CA PHE A 1138 51.56 25.29 -12.54
C PHE A 1138 53.05 24.95 -12.48
N TYR A 1139 53.72 24.83 -13.63
CA TYR A 1139 55.17 24.54 -13.66
C TYR A 1139 56.00 25.67 -13.01
N ARG A 1140 55.56 26.93 -13.11
CA ARG A 1140 56.18 28.07 -12.40
C ARG A 1140 56.06 27.98 -10.88
N ILE A 1141 54.92 27.49 -10.37
CA ILE A 1141 54.69 27.31 -8.94
C ILE A 1141 55.49 26.10 -8.41
N GLU A 1142 55.48 24.98 -9.13
CA GLU A 1142 56.20 23.75 -8.74
C GLU A 1142 57.72 23.95 -8.68
N ASP A 1143 58.29 24.72 -9.62
CA ASP A 1143 59.71 25.11 -9.58
C ASP A 1143 60.05 26.04 -8.41
N ARG A 1144 59.13 26.94 -8.00
CA ARG A 1144 59.29 27.74 -6.77
C ARG A 1144 59.24 26.86 -5.52
N SER A 1145 58.33 25.89 -5.46
CA SER A 1145 58.21 24.93 -4.36
C SER A 1145 59.47 24.07 -4.21
N ARG A 1146 60.06 23.61 -5.33
CA ARG A 1146 61.39 22.97 -5.32
C ARG A 1146 62.48 23.91 -4.83
N TYR A 1147 62.45 25.18 -5.21
CA TYR A 1147 63.40 26.19 -4.73
C TYR A 1147 63.32 26.40 -3.21
N PHE A 1148 62.13 26.33 -2.60
CA PHE A 1148 61.94 26.41 -1.15
C PHE A 1148 62.28 25.09 -0.43
N ALA A 1149 61.98 23.92 -1.02
CA ALA A 1149 62.33 22.61 -0.46
C ALA A 1149 63.86 22.36 -0.42
N VAL A 1150 64.60 22.84 -1.44
CA VAL A 1150 66.08 22.78 -1.47
C VAL A 1150 66.70 23.70 -0.42
N LYS A 1151 65.99 24.75 0.03
CA LYS A 1151 66.45 25.63 1.12
C LYS A 1151 66.17 25.02 2.50
N ALA A 1152 65.08 24.28 2.66
CA ALA A 1152 64.76 23.55 3.90
C ALA A 1152 65.75 22.40 4.18
N HIS A 1153 66.26 21.72 3.13
CA HIS A 1153 67.29 20.68 3.29
C HIS A 1153 68.71 21.22 3.57
N ARG A 1154 68.93 22.54 3.54
CA ARG A 1154 70.23 23.15 3.88
C ARG A 1154 70.31 23.64 5.33
N TYR A 1155 69.26 23.43 6.13
CA TYR A 1155 69.18 23.79 7.56
C TYR A 1155 68.79 22.60 8.47
N SER A 1156 69.28 21.39 8.18
CA SER A 1156 69.10 20.22 9.06
C SER A 1156 70.41 19.63 9.61
N ASN A 1157 71.52 20.35 9.52
CA ASN A 1157 72.76 20.01 10.22
C ASN A 1157 73.10 21.14 11.21
N THR A 1158 72.42 21.12 12.35
CA THR A 1158 72.90 21.67 13.64
C THR A 1158 71.93 21.18 14.71
N SER A 1159 72.34 20.17 15.46
CA SER A 1159 71.70 19.76 16.70
C SER A 1159 72.14 20.67 17.85
N ASP A 1160 71.29 20.71 18.88
CA ASP A 1160 71.48 21.32 20.20
C ASP A 1160 71.12 22.81 20.33
N ASP A 1161 69.86 23.09 20.71
CA ASP A 1161 69.55 23.50 22.09
C ASP A 1161 68.06 23.84 22.33
N LEU A 1162 67.55 23.29 23.45
CA LEU A 1162 66.53 23.82 24.37
C LEU A 1162 65.09 24.14 23.91
N ARG A 1163 64.18 23.28 24.40
CA ARG A 1163 62.79 23.61 24.78
C ARG A 1163 62.76 24.73 25.84
N ARG A 1164 61.89 25.75 25.67
CA ARG A 1164 60.96 26.31 26.70
C ARG A 1164 60.17 27.52 26.19
N TYR A 1165 58.84 27.33 26.16
CA TYR A 1165 57.73 28.24 26.50
C TYR A 1165 57.66 29.71 26.00
N SER A 1166 56.59 29.92 25.21
CA SER A 1166 55.36 30.70 25.55
C SER A 1166 55.15 32.12 24.97
N THR A 1167 54.00 32.21 24.28
CA THR A 1167 52.96 33.27 24.30
C THR A 1167 53.31 34.67 23.79
N PHE A 1168 52.59 35.12 22.75
CA PHE A 1168 51.71 36.30 22.87
C PHE A 1168 50.59 36.29 21.80
N ASP A 1169 49.47 36.84 22.22
CA ASP A 1169 48.10 36.69 21.72
C ASP A 1169 47.64 37.94 20.94
N VAL A 1170 46.64 37.76 20.06
CA VAL A 1170 45.47 38.64 19.84
C VAL A 1170 45.53 39.91 18.93
N ARG A 1171 44.64 39.85 17.91
CA ARG A 1171 43.65 40.84 17.37
C ARG A 1171 43.89 41.65 16.08
N ARG A 1172 42.85 41.49 15.22
CA ARG A 1172 41.91 42.48 14.62
C ARG A 1172 42.07 42.71 13.11
N LEU A 1173 41.05 42.31 12.35
CA LEU A 1173 40.03 43.24 11.80
C LEU A 1173 38.91 42.48 11.08
N SER A 1174 37.69 42.75 11.54
CA SER A 1174 36.42 42.53 10.85
C SER A 1174 36.29 43.43 9.63
N LEU A 1175 35.48 43.03 8.64
CA LEU A 1175 34.47 43.93 8.06
C LEU A 1175 33.42 43.15 7.25
N ASN A 1176 32.16 43.54 7.50
CA ASN A 1176 30.92 43.02 6.94
C ASN A 1176 30.65 43.53 5.52
N SER A 1177 29.76 42.78 4.87
CA SER A 1177 28.89 43.16 3.75
C SER A 1177 28.26 44.55 3.85
N ASP A 1178 28.22 45.27 2.72
CA ASP A 1178 26.98 45.85 2.17
C ASP A 1178 27.16 46.34 0.73
N CYS A 1179 26.09 46.18 -0.05
CA CYS A 1179 25.92 46.56 -1.45
C CYS A 1179 25.99 48.09 -1.67
N THR A 1180 26.45 48.54 -2.85
CA THR A 1180 25.70 49.46 -3.75
C THR A 1180 26.47 49.82 -5.03
N VAL A 1181 25.69 50.20 -6.03
CA VAL A 1181 25.94 50.41 -7.47
C VAL A 1181 26.54 51.81 -7.78
N SER A 1182 27.19 51.94 -8.95
CA SER A 1182 27.41 53.13 -9.82
C SER A 1182 28.91 53.42 -10.08
N SER A 1183 29.47 53.23 -11.27
CA SER A 1183 29.36 53.94 -12.58
C SER A 1183 30.49 54.96 -12.82
N MET A 1184 31.02 54.93 -14.05
CA MET A 1184 31.79 55.95 -14.80
C MET A 1184 33.29 56.15 -14.52
N ASP A 1185 34.09 55.63 -15.47
CA ASP A 1185 34.87 56.33 -16.51
C ASP A 1185 35.90 57.44 -16.20
N THR A 1186 36.89 57.49 -17.11
CA THR A 1186 37.85 58.58 -17.49
C THR A 1186 39.03 58.85 -16.53
N GLU A 1187 40.27 59.13 -16.93
CA GLU A 1187 40.99 59.21 -18.20
C GLU A 1187 42.49 59.48 -17.92
N LEU A 1188 43.33 59.37 -18.97
CA LEU A 1188 44.54 60.17 -19.26
C LEU A 1188 45.93 59.89 -18.62
N ALA A 1189 46.80 59.36 -19.51
CA ALA A 1189 47.97 60.04 -20.12
C ALA A 1189 49.38 60.10 -19.45
N ARG A 1190 50.31 59.56 -20.26
CA ARG A 1190 51.60 60.09 -20.75
C ARG A 1190 52.90 59.90 -19.94
N ALA A 1191 53.89 59.39 -20.69
CA ALA A 1191 55.32 59.28 -20.41
C ALA A 1191 56.02 60.64 -20.26
N PRO A 1192 57.31 60.68 -19.86
CA PRO A 1192 58.40 60.59 -20.85
C PRO A 1192 59.67 59.82 -20.40
N THR A 1193 60.59 59.72 -21.35
CA THR A 1193 61.89 59.04 -21.55
C THR A 1193 63.10 59.72 -20.81
N PRO A 1194 64.39 59.52 -21.20
CA PRO A 1194 65.32 58.39 -20.98
C PRO A 1194 66.74 58.88 -20.49
N ILE A 1195 67.81 58.07 -20.65
CA ILE A 1195 69.28 58.35 -20.89
C ILE A 1195 70.09 57.15 -20.30
N GLU A 1196 70.71 56.25 -21.08
CA GLU A 1196 72.09 56.24 -21.68
C GLU A 1196 73.22 56.33 -20.60
N ASP A 1197 74.34 55.58 -20.58
CA ASP A 1197 75.03 54.81 -21.61
C ASP A 1197 76.25 54.01 -21.04
N THR A 1198 76.90 53.21 -21.91
CA THR A 1198 78.32 52.72 -21.93
C THR A 1198 78.69 51.42 -21.15
N ASP A 1199 79.02 50.28 -21.78
CA ASP A 1199 80.18 49.84 -22.63
C ASP A 1199 81.35 49.24 -21.76
N ILE A 1200 82.08 48.15 -22.05
CA ILE A 1200 82.63 47.58 -23.30
C ILE A 1200 83.36 46.21 -23.03
N ASN A 1201 83.51 45.37 -24.08
CA ASN A 1201 84.49 44.27 -24.33
C ASN A 1201 84.34 42.89 -23.63
N SER A 1202 84.54 41.73 -24.28
CA SER A 1202 84.96 41.37 -25.65
C SER A 1202 84.99 39.84 -25.83
N VAL A 1203 84.72 39.35 -27.07
CA VAL A 1203 85.32 38.16 -27.75
C VAL A 1203 84.92 36.78 -27.17
N SER A 1204 84.53 35.74 -27.91
CA SER A 1204 84.25 35.45 -29.33
C SER A 1204 83.68 34.02 -29.41
N SER A 1205 82.91 33.71 -30.48
CA SER A 1205 82.89 32.43 -31.26
C SER A 1205 82.75 31.09 -30.50
N GLU A 1206 82.02 30.06 -30.90
CA GLU A 1206 81.30 29.64 -32.11
C GLU A 1206 80.79 28.24 -31.71
N VAL A 1207 79.52 27.89 -31.94
CA VAL A 1207 79.08 26.95 -32.99
C VAL A 1207 78.65 25.57 -32.48
N LYS A 1208 77.51 25.14 -33.07
CA LYS A 1208 76.91 23.80 -33.21
C LYS A 1208 76.08 23.26 -32.07
N GLU A 1209 74.76 23.15 -32.30
CA GLU A 1209 74.08 21.94 -32.83
C GLU A 1209 74.32 20.76 -31.88
N THR A 1210 73.33 20.11 -31.28
CA THR A 1210 72.17 19.49 -31.94
C THR A 1210 71.22 19.02 -30.83
N ARG A 1211 69.92 19.05 -31.12
CA ARG A 1211 68.81 18.21 -30.58
C ARG A 1211 69.05 17.40 -29.29
N CYS A 1212 68.19 17.63 -28.30
CA CYS A 1212 67.03 16.77 -28.04
C CYS A 1212 65.93 17.60 -27.38
#